data_AF-A0A6P1U9Y3-F1
#
_entry.id   AF-A0A6P1U9Y3-F1
#
_cell.length_a   1.000
_cell.length_b   1.000
_cell.length_c   1.000
_cell.angle_alpha   90.00
_cell.angle_beta   90.00
_cell.angle_gamma   90.00
#
_symmetry.space_group_name_H-M   'P 1'
#
loop_
_entity.id
_entity.type
_entity.pdbx_description
1 polymer ?
#
loop_
_entity_poly.entity_id
_entity_poly.type
_entity_poly.pdbx_seq_one_letter_code
_entity_poly.pdbx_strand_id
1 'polypeptide(L)'
;MNRQNSTAPAVVADDDEIDLRELWGVLVEARWVVIAIAAACLFLGTFYAWSATRIFDADALVQVEKKESGLSAAALGDLAGAMGTPSQATAEIELLKSRWLVGSVVDGLNANIIAEPIYFPLIGRALARGFVPDSEDRPVADPRFGLRGYAWGGEFIRVTAFDVPPTLLGKPFELQITDDGYVLLQQGEKILSGTVGQRAMASLGYRQEITLFVQDLVAAPGTRFSLMRIDRADAIAAIQQKLSISEQGRDSGMLRVSFSSDSPVVSREVINRLVMAYQRQNVERRSAEAAQTLTYLERQLPEIRQKLETAEVAYNSFRLSEGSADLSKETELVLQQSVQMESERVRLEQQRRAALERFTPDHPTIVAIDRQLQGLLDEQRKISGRVKNLPEVQQEVLRLARDVQVNTAIYTNLLNNYQELQVAKGGQIGNVRIVDYALSPLKASKPKVPLIMALSLVLGGMLGVGVVLIRRAMRVVVNDPAVVEQMLGVPTYATVPYTSTQRRLTKQKDALQDLILARADPQDLAIEALRSLRTSLHFALMEAKNNIIMLTGPSPGLGKSFVSINLAAVLAASGKRVVVIDADMRRGHLHDYLKCDRGQGLSDYCVGQAALDDILLQTTQEQLTLISTGTIPPNPAELLMSQRFADLLNHLSTQFDYVLIDTPPILAVTDAAIIGRQAGCTLLLIKAGEHSASMLQDSAARLRNGGVDLRGTIFNQVGRKGTGYAAHHYGYTYDYRSHAKT
;
A
#
# COMPACT_ATOMS: atom_id res chain seq x y z
N MET A 1 64.93 27.52 -11.58
CA MET A 1 63.67 28.23 -11.21
C MET A 1 63.15 28.88 -12.49
N ASN A 2 61.91 28.74 -12.96
CA ASN A 2 60.76 27.96 -12.54
C ASN A 2 59.79 27.88 -13.75
N ARG A 3 59.40 26.65 -14.11
CA ARG A 3 58.20 26.19 -14.84
C ARG A 3 57.48 27.12 -15.85
N GLN A 4 57.58 26.77 -17.14
CA GLN A 4 56.52 27.02 -18.11
C GLN A 4 55.38 26.01 -17.87
N ASN A 5 54.19 26.50 -17.56
CA ASN A 5 52.98 25.70 -17.38
C ASN A 5 52.47 25.24 -18.75
N SER A 6 52.58 23.93 -18.98
CA SER A 6 51.80 23.17 -19.95
C SER A 6 50.33 23.13 -19.52
N THR A 7 49.46 23.81 -20.25
CA THR A 7 48.01 23.63 -20.15
C THR A 7 47.63 22.35 -20.88
N ALA A 8 47.29 21.31 -20.13
CA ALA A 8 46.61 20.12 -20.63
C ALA A 8 45.24 20.50 -21.24
N PRO A 9 44.77 19.82 -22.30
CA PRO A 9 43.40 20.03 -22.79
C PRO A 9 42.39 19.63 -21.71
N ALA A 10 41.44 20.51 -21.45
CA ALA A 10 40.36 20.29 -20.51
C ALA A 10 39.54 19.06 -20.93
N VAL A 11 39.42 18.09 -20.03
CA VAL A 11 38.44 17.01 -20.12
C VAL A 11 37.06 17.66 -20.04
N VAL A 12 36.35 17.71 -21.16
CA VAL A 12 34.94 18.06 -21.20
C VAL A 12 34.20 16.95 -20.46
N ALA A 13 33.70 17.27 -19.26
CA ALA A 13 32.73 16.45 -18.59
C ALA A 13 31.42 16.57 -19.37
N ASP A 14 31.05 15.49 -20.06
CA ASP A 14 29.75 15.36 -20.73
C ASP A 14 28.67 15.35 -19.62
N ASP A 15 27.70 16.25 -19.71
CA ASP A 15 26.51 16.24 -18.86
C ASP A 15 25.74 14.94 -19.17
N ASP A 16 25.64 14.04 -18.19
CA ASP A 16 24.74 12.88 -18.20
C ASP A 16 23.27 13.37 -18.15
N GLU A 17 22.78 14.00 -19.22
CA GLU A 17 21.36 14.26 -19.38
C GLU A 17 20.62 12.93 -19.56
N ILE A 18 19.83 12.55 -18.55
CA ILE A 18 18.98 11.37 -18.59
C ILE A 18 17.92 11.58 -19.69
N ASP A 19 18.13 10.99 -20.87
CA ASP A 19 17.15 11.06 -21.97
C ASP A 19 15.90 10.24 -21.63
N LEU A 20 14.84 10.95 -21.22
CA LEU A 20 13.53 10.38 -20.86
C LEU A 20 12.91 9.59 -22.03
N ARG A 21 13.23 9.92 -23.28
CA ARG A 21 12.74 9.17 -24.45
C ARG A 21 13.41 7.81 -24.56
N GLU A 22 14.67 7.73 -24.18
CA GLU A 22 15.42 6.48 -24.18
C GLU A 22 14.95 5.53 -23.08
N LEU A 23 14.72 6.06 -21.87
CA LEU A 23 14.09 5.30 -20.78
C LEU A 23 12.71 4.76 -21.20
N TRP A 24 11.93 5.54 -21.93
CA TRP A 24 10.64 5.08 -22.46
C TRP A 24 10.78 3.92 -23.45
N GLY A 25 11.76 3.98 -24.37
CA GLY A 25 12.02 2.91 -25.33
C GLY A 25 12.33 1.58 -24.64
N VAL A 26 13.16 1.61 -23.59
CA VAL A 26 13.53 0.43 -22.80
C VAL A 26 12.33 -0.17 -22.08
N LEU A 27 11.46 0.67 -21.52
CA LEU A 27 10.24 0.21 -20.86
C LEU A 27 9.27 -0.47 -21.84
N VAL A 28 9.17 0.04 -23.07
CA VAL A 28 8.34 -0.57 -24.12
C VAL A 28 8.88 -1.94 -24.55
N GLU A 29 10.21 -2.08 -24.69
CA GLU A 29 10.83 -3.37 -25.01
C GLU A 29 10.63 -4.40 -23.88
N ALA A 30 10.76 -3.97 -22.64
CA ALA A 30 10.61 -4.82 -21.45
C ALA A 30 9.18 -4.88 -20.89
N ARG A 31 8.17 -4.42 -21.64
CA ARG A 31 6.77 -4.31 -21.17
C ARG A 31 6.22 -5.58 -20.54
N TRP A 32 6.59 -6.75 -21.08
CA TRP A 32 6.14 -8.04 -20.55
C TRP A 32 6.74 -8.37 -19.18
N VAL A 33 7.95 -7.90 -18.88
CA VAL A 33 8.56 -8.07 -17.56
C VAL A 33 7.85 -7.20 -16.54
N VAL A 34 7.59 -5.94 -16.89
CA VAL A 34 6.84 -5.01 -16.02
C VAL A 34 5.44 -5.53 -15.76
N ILE A 35 4.73 -5.98 -16.81
CA ILE A 35 3.39 -6.55 -16.69
C ILE A 35 3.40 -7.84 -15.85
N ALA A 36 4.37 -8.73 -16.03
CA ALA A 36 4.46 -9.97 -15.26
C ALA A 36 4.68 -9.71 -13.76
N ILE A 37 5.57 -8.77 -13.41
CA ILE A 37 5.82 -8.38 -12.01
C ILE A 37 4.58 -7.70 -11.42
N ALA A 38 3.96 -6.77 -12.15
CA ALA A 38 2.74 -6.10 -11.72
C ALA A 38 1.59 -7.11 -11.51
N ALA A 39 1.43 -8.09 -12.40
CA ALA A 39 0.44 -9.15 -12.28
C ALA A 39 0.71 -10.07 -11.09
N ALA A 40 1.98 -10.42 -10.82
CA ALA A 40 2.36 -11.21 -9.65
C ALA A 40 2.07 -10.47 -8.34
N CYS A 41 2.40 -9.18 -8.25
CA CYS A 41 2.06 -8.35 -7.09
C CYS A 41 0.54 -8.21 -6.92
N LEU A 42 -0.20 -8.01 -8.00
CA LEU A 42 -1.66 -7.94 -7.96
C LEU A 42 -2.28 -9.26 -7.49
N PHE A 43 -1.74 -10.40 -7.96
CA PHE A 43 -2.16 -11.73 -7.52
C PHE A 43 -1.91 -11.90 -6.01
N LEU A 44 -0.72 -11.55 -5.52
CA LEU A 44 -0.40 -11.61 -4.09
C LEU A 44 -1.31 -10.70 -3.25
N GLY A 45 -1.56 -9.47 -3.71
CA GLY A 45 -2.47 -8.53 -3.05
C GLY A 45 -3.91 -9.02 -3.01
N THR A 46 -4.37 -9.63 -4.10
CA THR A 46 -5.71 -10.24 -4.20
C THR A 46 -5.83 -11.46 -3.30
N PHE A 47 -4.80 -12.32 -3.31
CA PHE A 47 -4.72 -13.48 -2.43
C PHE A 47 -4.72 -13.08 -0.95
N TYR A 48 -3.98 -12.03 -0.58
CA TYR A 48 -4.01 -11.46 0.76
C TYR A 48 -5.40 -10.91 1.11
N ALA A 49 -6.02 -10.13 0.23
CA ALA A 49 -7.36 -9.58 0.48
C ALA A 49 -8.44 -10.67 0.64
N TRP A 50 -8.28 -11.80 -0.06
CA TRP A 50 -9.16 -12.96 0.06
C TRP A 50 -8.93 -13.76 1.36
N SER A 51 -7.66 -14.02 1.69
CA SER A 51 -7.25 -14.79 2.87
C SER A 51 -7.37 -14.03 4.20
N ALA A 52 -7.24 -12.71 4.18
CA ALA A 52 -7.29 -11.88 5.38
C ALA A 52 -8.61 -12.02 6.14
N THR A 53 -8.51 -11.86 7.47
CA THR A 53 -9.67 -11.83 8.37
C THR A 53 -10.53 -10.60 8.07
N ARG A 54 -11.81 -10.84 7.78
CA ARG A 54 -12.79 -9.77 7.59
C ARG A 54 -13.16 -9.19 8.95
N ILE A 55 -13.22 -7.87 9.04
CA ILE A 55 -13.65 -7.14 10.24
C ILE A 55 -14.97 -6.45 9.91
N PHE A 56 -15.89 -6.50 10.87
CA PHE A 56 -17.25 -6.00 10.82
C PHE A 56 -17.46 -4.97 11.93
N ASP A 57 -17.91 -3.80 11.52
CA ASP A 57 -18.25 -2.71 12.43
C ASP A 57 -19.76 -2.70 12.64
N ALA A 58 -20.20 -2.72 13.89
CA ALA A 58 -21.58 -2.48 14.26
C ALA A 58 -21.65 -1.21 15.11
N ASP A 59 -22.66 -0.37 14.87
CA ASP A 59 -22.83 0.90 15.56
C ASP A 59 -24.26 1.11 16.07
N ALA A 60 -24.37 1.81 17.19
CA ALA A 60 -25.62 2.27 17.77
C ALA A 60 -25.56 3.76 18.04
N LEU A 61 -26.73 4.39 18.04
CA LEU A 61 -26.87 5.83 18.24
C LEU A 61 -27.61 6.10 19.55
N VAL A 62 -26.96 6.85 20.44
CA VAL A 62 -27.48 7.18 21.77
C VAL A 62 -27.56 8.68 21.90
N GLN A 63 -28.74 9.19 22.26
CA GLN A 63 -28.94 10.60 22.58
C GLN A 63 -28.82 10.81 24.08
N VAL A 64 -28.00 11.77 24.47
CA VAL A 64 -27.93 12.29 25.84
C VAL A 64 -28.57 13.68 25.84
N GLU A 65 -29.70 13.79 26.51
CA GLU A 65 -30.39 15.06 26.68
C GLU A 65 -29.60 15.94 27.65
N LYS A 66 -29.31 17.18 27.21
CA LYS A 66 -28.71 18.20 28.07
C LYS A 66 -29.69 18.54 29.17
N LYS A 67 -29.20 18.63 30.40
CA LYS A 67 -29.99 19.07 31.54
C LYS A 67 -30.39 20.53 31.29
N GLU A 68 -31.67 20.78 31.00
CA GLU A 68 -32.23 22.14 31.12
C GLU A 68 -32.27 22.50 32.61
N SER A 69 -31.11 22.86 33.14
CA SER A 69 -31.02 23.51 34.44
C SER A 69 -31.65 24.89 34.30
N GLY A 70 -32.71 25.15 35.07
CA GLY A 70 -33.44 26.42 35.08
C GLY A 70 -32.54 27.66 35.12
N LEU A 71 -33.12 28.78 34.68
CA LEU A 71 -32.62 30.13 34.36
C LEU A 71 -31.32 30.68 35.02
N SER A 72 -30.76 30.10 36.07
CA SER A 72 -29.51 30.54 36.72
C SER A 72 -28.24 29.77 36.32
N ALA A 73 -28.35 28.61 35.65
CA ALA A 73 -27.18 27.84 35.22
C ALA A 73 -26.65 28.22 33.83
N ALA A 74 -27.48 28.81 32.97
CA ALA A 74 -27.08 29.29 31.64
C ALA A 74 -26.01 30.40 31.73
N ALA A 75 -26.14 31.31 32.70
CA ALA A 75 -25.17 32.39 32.92
C ALA A 75 -23.81 31.90 33.47
N LEU A 76 -23.79 30.75 34.17
CA LEU A 76 -22.55 30.12 34.66
C LEU A 76 -21.95 29.15 33.61
N GLY A 77 -22.77 28.55 32.76
CA GLY A 77 -22.36 27.66 31.67
C GLY A 77 -21.52 28.38 30.60
N ASP A 78 -21.91 29.59 30.21
CA ASP A 78 -21.15 30.40 29.23
C ASP A 78 -19.79 30.86 29.78
N LEU A 79 -19.70 31.15 31.08
CA LEU A 79 -18.43 31.46 31.76
C LEU A 79 -17.53 30.23 31.95
N ALA A 80 -18.12 29.05 32.19
CA ALA A 80 -17.38 27.79 32.31
C ALA A 80 -16.83 27.31 30.95
N GLY A 81 -17.59 27.51 29.86
CA GLY A 81 -17.13 27.25 28.49
C GLY A 81 -15.90 28.08 28.09
N ALA A 82 -15.81 29.32 28.57
CA ALA A 82 -14.61 30.16 28.41
C ALA A 82 -13.40 29.70 29.24
N MET A 83 -13.61 28.84 30.25
CA MET A 83 -12.57 28.29 31.13
C MET A 83 -12.12 26.86 30.76
N GLY A 84 -12.57 26.31 29.63
CA GLY A 84 -12.07 25.04 29.09
C GLY A 84 -12.54 23.77 29.82
N THR A 85 -13.71 23.79 30.49
CA THR A 85 -14.28 22.58 31.09
C THR A 85 -14.75 21.60 30.00
N PRO A 86 -14.52 20.28 30.12
CA PRO A 86 -14.91 19.31 29.11
C PRO A 86 -16.42 19.35 28.84
N SER A 87 -16.81 19.18 27.57
CA SER A 87 -18.22 19.11 27.19
C SER A 87 -18.92 17.96 27.92
N GLN A 88 -20.22 18.11 28.23
CA GLN A 88 -21.02 17.04 28.85
C GLN A 88 -20.92 15.73 28.04
N ALA A 89 -20.85 15.81 26.71
CA ALA A 89 -20.65 14.67 25.83
C ALA A 89 -19.32 13.92 26.10
N THR A 90 -18.22 14.63 26.42
CA THR A 90 -16.93 14.01 26.72
C THR A 90 -16.98 13.18 28.01
N ALA A 91 -17.69 13.66 29.03
CA ALA A 91 -17.87 12.91 30.27
C ALA A 91 -18.68 11.61 30.05
N GLU A 92 -19.72 11.67 29.23
CA GLU A 92 -20.55 10.50 28.91
C GLU A 92 -19.80 9.49 28.02
N ILE A 93 -18.91 9.95 27.14
CA ILE A 93 -18.01 9.09 26.37
C ILE A 93 -17.09 8.29 27.31
N GLU A 94 -16.49 8.93 28.31
CA GLU A 94 -15.63 8.24 29.29
C GLU A 94 -16.42 7.27 30.17
N LEU A 95 -17.66 7.59 30.53
CA LEU A 95 -18.55 6.68 31.26
C LEU A 95 -18.89 5.43 30.44
N LEU A 96 -19.20 5.59 29.16
CA LEU A 96 -19.44 4.46 28.24
C LEU A 96 -18.20 3.57 28.06
N LYS A 97 -16.99 4.15 28.17
CA LYS A 97 -15.73 3.38 28.15
C LYS A 97 -15.35 2.81 29.51
N SER A 98 -16.08 3.10 30.58
CA SER A 98 -15.69 2.69 31.93
C SER A 98 -15.59 1.17 32.09
N ARG A 99 -14.63 0.72 32.90
CA ARG A 99 -14.40 -0.72 33.17
C ARG A 99 -15.60 -1.40 33.81
N TRP A 100 -16.40 -0.65 34.58
CA TRP A 100 -17.61 -1.17 35.20
C TRP A 100 -18.63 -1.55 34.13
N LEU A 101 -18.90 -0.62 33.19
CA LEU A 101 -19.90 -0.83 32.16
C LEU A 101 -19.43 -1.89 31.15
N VAL A 102 -18.21 -1.78 30.64
CA VAL A 102 -17.63 -2.78 29.72
C VAL A 102 -17.50 -4.15 30.41
N GLY A 103 -17.17 -4.17 31.70
CA GLY A 103 -17.12 -5.40 32.49
C GLY A 103 -18.46 -6.13 32.55
N SER A 104 -19.57 -5.40 32.71
CA SER A 104 -20.91 -6.01 32.66
C SER A 104 -21.22 -6.70 31.32
N VAL A 105 -20.66 -6.18 30.22
CA VAL A 105 -20.78 -6.77 28.89
C VAL A 105 -19.89 -8.01 28.76
N VAL A 106 -18.66 -7.97 29.28
CA VAL A 106 -17.76 -9.13 29.36
C VAL A 106 -18.41 -10.27 30.12
N ASP A 107 -18.96 -9.99 31.29
CA ASP A 107 -19.58 -10.98 32.17
C ASP A 107 -20.88 -11.52 31.53
N GLY A 108 -21.69 -10.66 30.92
CA GLY A 108 -22.94 -11.07 30.27
C GLY A 108 -22.76 -11.88 28.98
N LEU A 109 -21.61 -11.77 28.31
CA LEU A 109 -21.28 -12.52 27.09
C LEU A 109 -20.32 -13.69 27.32
N ASN A 110 -19.81 -13.86 28.53
CA ASN A 110 -18.67 -14.72 28.80
C ASN A 110 -17.50 -14.44 27.83
N ALA A 111 -17.26 -13.15 27.52
CA ALA A 111 -16.23 -12.75 26.55
C ALA A 111 -14.79 -13.04 27.01
N ASN A 112 -14.63 -13.49 28.25
CA ASN A 112 -13.40 -14.03 28.82
C ASN A 112 -13.14 -15.51 28.44
N ILE A 113 -14.10 -16.19 27.81
CA ILE A 113 -13.93 -17.52 27.20
C ILE A 113 -13.80 -17.35 25.70
N ILE A 114 -12.63 -17.66 25.15
CA ILE A 114 -12.39 -17.69 23.71
C ILE A 114 -12.48 -19.15 23.26
N ALA A 115 -13.46 -19.46 22.42
CA ALA A 115 -13.68 -20.78 21.85
C ALA A 115 -13.83 -20.65 20.33
N GLU A 116 -12.76 -20.95 19.59
CA GLU A 116 -12.71 -20.80 18.13
C GLU A 116 -12.29 -22.10 17.43
N PRO A 117 -12.88 -22.44 16.27
CA PRO A 117 -12.38 -23.55 15.47
C PRO A 117 -10.94 -23.32 15.01
N ILE A 118 -10.12 -24.36 15.00
CA ILE A 118 -8.77 -24.30 14.44
C ILE A 118 -8.87 -24.51 12.93
N TYR A 119 -8.61 -23.45 12.18
CA TYR A 119 -8.64 -23.47 10.71
C TYR A 119 -7.26 -23.82 10.14
N PHE A 120 -7.24 -24.38 8.93
CA PHE A 120 -6.00 -24.58 8.20
C PHE A 120 -5.30 -23.21 7.94
N PRO A 121 -3.97 -23.11 8.11
CA PRO A 121 -3.25 -21.83 7.97
C PRO A 121 -3.48 -21.16 6.61
N LEU A 122 -3.55 -19.82 6.62
CA LEU A 122 -3.72 -18.93 5.46
C LEU A 122 -5.06 -19.04 4.70
N ILE A 123 -5.51 -20.24 4.36
CA ILE A 123 -6.68 -20.43 3.47
C ILE A 123 -7.93 -20.96 4.18
N GLY A 124 -7.78 -21.63 5.34
CA GLY A 124 -8.89 -22.32 6.01
C GLY A 124 -10.03 -21.37 6.40
N ARG A 125 -9.70 -20.23 7.02
CA ARG A 125 -10.70 -19.19 7.39
C ARG A 125 -11.43 -18.61 6.18
N ALA A 126 -10.75 -18.44 5.04
CA ALA A 126 -11.36 -17.88 3.84
C ALA A 126 -12.29 -18.89 3.14
N LEU A 127 -11.92 -20.18 3.15
CA LEU A 127 -12.74 -21.25 2.62
C LEU A 127 -13.97 -21.51 3.49
N ALA A 128 -13.80 -21.59 4.82
CA ALA A 128 -14.88 -21.78 5.77
C ALA A 128 -15.95 -20.68 5.69
N ARG A 129 -15.54 -19.45 5.39
CA ARG A 129 -16.44 -18.32 5.20
C ARG A 129 -17.38 -18.48 4.00
N GLY A 130 -16.96 -19.18 2.95
CA GLY A 130 -17.75 -19.39 1.74
C GLY A 130 -18.74 -20.54 1.85
N PHE A 131 -18.67 -21.34 2.91
CA PHE A 131 -19.57 -22.45 3.14
C PHE A 131 -20.91 -21.95 3.65
N VAL A 132 -21.98 -22.30 2.94
CA VAL A 132 -23.36 -22.13 3.37
C VAL A 132 -23.92 -23.55 3.54
N PRO A 133 -24.50 -23.90 4.71
CA PRO A 133 -25.12 -25.21 4.88
C PRO A 133 -26.30 -25.38 3.92
N ASP A 134 -26.27 -26.42 3.08
CA ASP A 134 -27.33 -26.69 2.09
C ASP A 134 -28.53 -27.45 2.69
N SER A 135 -28.36 -28.11 3.85
CA SER A 135 -29.41 -28.89 4.54
C SER A 135 -29.06 -29.15 6.02
N GLU A 136 -30.04 -29.49 6.86
CA GLU A 136 -29.81 -29.91 8.26
C GLU A 136 -28.90 -31.14 8.36
N ASP A 137 -28.88 -31.99 7.33
CA ASP A 137 -28.06 -33.21 7.26
C ASP A 137 -26.57 -32.93 6.96
N ARG A 138 -26.22 -31.73 6.48
CA ARG A 138 -24.83 -31.29 6.26
C ARG A 138 -24.55 -29.95 6.93
N PRO A 139 -24.47 -29.92 8.27
CA PRO A 139 -24.24 -28.68 8.99
C PRO A 139 -22.80 -28.17 8.87
N VAL A 140 -21.86 -29.03 8.44
CA VAL A 140 -20.43 -28.74 8.35
C VAL A 140 -19.85 -29.13 6.99
N ALA A 141 -18.78 -28.47 6.58
CA ALA A 141 -18.10 -28.70 5.31
C ALA A 141 -17.25 -29.98 5.36
N ASP A 142 -17.20 -30.68 4.23
CA ASP A 142 -16.35 -31.86 4.10
C ASP A 142 -14.85 -31.50 4.27
N PRO A 143 -14.08 -32.33 5.01
CA PRO A 143 -12.65 -32.11 5.17
C PRO A 143 -11.92 -32.06 3.84
N ARG A 144 -11.19 -30.97 3.60
CA ARG A 144 -10.38 -30.85 2.38
C ARG A 144 -9.00 -31.47 2.58
N PHE A 145 -8.46 -32.05 1.51
CA PHE A 145 -7.13 -32.68 1.48
C PHE A 145 -6.94 -33.83 2.48
N GLY A 146 -8.03 -34.45 2.94
CA GLY A 146 -7.99 -35.52 3.95
C GLY A 146 -7.67 -35.04 5.38
N LEU A 147 -7.58 -33.73 5.61
CA LEU A 147 -7.21 -33.14 6.89
C LEU A 147 -8.45 -32.91 7.77
N ARG A 148 -8.84 -33.93 8.55
CA ARG A 148 -9.99 -33.90 9.47
C ARG A 148 -9.77 -33.05 10.73
N GLY A 149 -8.52 -32.75 11.06
CA GLY A 149 -8.13 -32.00 12.26
C GLY A 149 -8.37 -30.49 12.21
N TYR A 150 -8.91 -29.96 11.10
CA TYR A 150 -9.16 -28.54 10.88
C TYR A 150 -10.62 -28.30 10.53
N ALA A 151 -11.11 -27.11 10.90
CA ALA A 151 -12.41 -26.62 10.48
C ALA A 151 -12.35 -26.08 9.04
N TRP A 152 -13.38 -26.40 8.25
CA TRP A 152 -13.48 -26.06 6.82
C TRP A 152 -14.77 -25.32 6.46
N GLY A 153 -15.72 -25.16 7.39
CA GLY A 153 -16.97 -24.41 7.21
C GLY A 153 -18.12 -24.98 8.05
N GLY A 154 -18.91 -24.11 8.68
CA GLY A 154 -20.10 -24.51 9.46
C GLY A 154 -19.83 -24.97 10.89
N GLU A 155 -18.58 -25.19 11.28
CA GLU A 155 -18.25 -25.63 12.63
C GLU A 155 -18.43 -24.51 13.66
N PHE A 156 -19.13 -24.83 14.75
CA PHE A 156 -19.49 -23.89 15.80
C PHE A 156 -19.42 -24.55 17.17
N ILE A 157 -18.96 -23.80 18.18
CA ILE A 157 -18.96 -24.23 19.58
C ILE A 157 -19.45 -23.08 20.45
N ARG A 158 -20.31 -23.39 21.43
CA ARG A 158 -20.74 -22.45 22.46
C ARG A 158 -20.34 -22.99 23.83
N VAL A 159 -19.39 -22.32 24.47
CA VAL A 159 -18.93 -22.65 25.82
C VAL A 159 -19.42 -21.57 26.78
N THR A 160 -20.18 -21.96 27.82
CA THR A 160 -20.73 -21.00 28.80
C THR A 160 -20.06 -21.08 30.16
N ALA A 161 -19.31 -22.15 30.45
CA ALA A 161 -18.44 -22.21 31.62
C ALA A 161 -17.10 -22.85 31.24
N PHE A 162 -16.00 -22.15 31.53
CA PHE A 162 -14.64 -22.67 31.41
C PHE A 162 -13.78 -22.03 32.49
N ASP A 163 -13.69 -22.69 33.63
CA ASP A 163 -12.92 -22.23 34.77
C ASP A 163 -11.60 -22.98 34.82
N VAL A 164 -10.51 -22.23 34.93
CA VAL A 164 -9.14 -22.77 35.00
C VAL A 164 -8.38 -22.09 36.15
N PRO A 165 -7.39 -22.78 36.74
CA PRO A 165 -6.49 -22.17 37.71
C PRO A 165 -5.79 -20.91 37.17
N PRO A 166 -5.46 -19.92 38.03
CA PRO A 166 -4.79 -18.69 37.60
C PRO A 166 -3.50 -18.90 36.80
N THR A 167 -2.79 -20.00 37.04
CA THR A 167 -1.54 -20.38 36.32
C THR A 167 -1.77 -20.79 34.87
N LEU A 168 -3.01 -21.08 34.50
CA LEU A 168 -3.44 -21.52 33.16
C LEU A 168 -4.27 -20.47 32.42
N LEU A 169 -4.53 -19.31 33.03
CA LEU A 169 -5.15 -18.17 32.34
C LEU A 169 -4.26 -17.71 31.18
N GLY A 170 -4.89 -17.40 30.05
CA GLY A 170 -4.21 -16.99 28.81
C GLY A 170 -3.48 -18.11 28.07
N LYS A 171 -3.53 -19.36 28.55
CA LYS A 171 -2.94 -20.50 27.84
C LYS A 171 -4.01 -21.19 26.98
N PRO A 172 -3.71 -21.51 25.70
CA PRO A 172 -4.65 -22.22 24.85
C PRO A 172 -4.71 -23.71 25.21
N PHE A 173 -5.92 -24.25 25.15
CA PHE A 173 -6.24 -25.67 25.23
C PHE A 173 -6.80 -26.11 23.88
N GLU A 174 -6.51 -27.34 23.47
CA GLU A 174 -7.08 -27.93 22.26
C GLU A 174 -8.26 -28.82 22.64
N LEU A 175 -9.45 -28.51 22.14
CA LEU A 175 -10.63 -29.33 22.31
C LEU A 175 -10.86 -30.12 21.02
N GLN A 176 -10.63 -31.43 21.06
CA GLN A 176 -10.79 -32.34 19.93
C GLN A 176 -12.15 -33.03 19.99
N ILE A 177 -12.88 -33.03 18.87
CA ILE A 177 -14.19 -33.67 18.77
C ILE A 177 -14.03 -35.16 18.52
N THR A 178 -14.81 -35.95 19.25
CA THR A 178 -14.91 -37.42 19.12
C THR A 178 -16.35 -37.79 18.75
N ASP A 179 -16.58 -39.02 18.31
CA ASP A 179 -17.92 -39.46 17.90
C ASP A 179 -18.97 -39.31 19.03
N ASP A 180 -18.57 -39.52 20.29
CA ASP A 180 -19.46 -39.47 21.46
C ASP A 180 -19.36 -38.17 22.28
N GLY A 181 -18.58 -37.16 21.85
CA GLY A 181 -18.34 -35.96 22.66
C GLY A 181 -17.07 -35.20 22.32
N TYR A 182 -16.29 -34.83 23.33
CA TYR A 182 -15.04 -34.09 23.17
C TYR A 182 -13.97 -34.47 24.20
N VAL A 183 -12.72 -34.22 23.82
CA VAL A 183 -11.54 -34.37 24.67
C VAL A 183 -10.80 -33.04 24.73
N LEU A 184 -10.54 -32.55 25.95
CA LEU A 184 -9.72 -31.36 26.18
C LEU A 184 -8.27 -31.77 26.41
N LEU A 185 -7.37 -31.18 25.63
CA LEU A 185 -5.95 -31.43 25.60
C LEU A 185 -5.20 -30.15 25.97
N GLN A 186 -4.11 -30.30 26.73
CA GLN A 186 -3.17 -29.22 26.99
C GLN A 186 -1.77 -29.71 26.66
N GLN A 187 -1.09 -29.06 25.72
CA GLN A 187 0.24 -29.48 25.24
C GLN A 187 0.31 -30.95 24.79
N GLY A 188 -0.80 -31.50 24.30
CA GLY A 188 -0.92 -32.90 23.86
C GLY A 188 -1.34 -33.89 24.95
N GLU A 189 -1.40 -33.47 26.22
CA GLU A 189 -1.88 -34.32 27.32
C GLU A 189 -3.39 -34.18 27.51
N LYS A 190 -4.08 -35.31 27.71
CA LYS A 190 -5.52 -35.35 27.98
C LYS A 190 -5.81 -34.88 29.40
N ILE A 191 -6.57 -33.80 29.51
CA ILE A 191 -6.98 -33.21 30.79
C ILE A 191 -8.36 -33.74 31.21
N LEU A 192 -9.34 -33.67 30.30
CA LEU A 192 -10.69 -34.16 30.55
C LEU A 192 -11.36 -34.65 29.27
N SER A 193 -12.40 -35.47 29.43
CA SER A 193 -13.36 -35.81 28.37
C SER A 193 -14.76 -35.51 28.86
N GLY A 194 -15.63 -35.07 27.96
CA GLY A 194 -17.00 -34.71 28.29
C GLY A 194 -17.94 -34.85 27.09
N THR A 195 -19.23 -34.74 27.36
CA THR A 195 -20.30 -34.76 26.35
C THR A 195 -21.01 -33.41 26.34
N VAL A 196 -21.56 -33.03 25.18
CA VAL A 196 -22.30 -31.77 25.03
C VAL A 196 -23.49 -31.75 26.01
N GLY A 197 -23.74 -30.60 26.63
CA GLY A 197 -24.82 -30.41 27.60
C GLY A 197 -24.55 -30.95 29.00
N GLN A 198 -23.41 -31.61 29.25
CA GLN A 198 -22.99 -32.06 30.60
C GLN A 198 -21.76 -31.30 31.07
N ARG A 199 -21.70 -31.03 32.38
CA ARG A 199 -20.55 -30.35 33.00
C ARG A 199 -19.44 -31.35 33.23
N ALA A 200 -18.30 -31.15 32.58
CA ALA A 200 -17.10 -31.96 32.78
C ALA A 200 -16.18 -31.28 33.81
N MET A 201 -15.58 -32.07 34.70
CA MET A 201 -14.65 -31.59 35.72
C MET A 201 -13.41 -32.48 35.76
N ALA A 202 -12.23 -31.88 35.93
CA ALA A 202 -10.98 -32.61 36.16
C ALA A 202 -10.13 -31.92 37.22
N SER A 203 -9.52 -32.73 38.10
CA SER A 203 -8.59 -32.25 39.12
C SER A 203 -7.15 -32.39 38.62
N LEU A 204 -6.40 -31.29 38.63
CA LEU A 204 -5.00 -31.20 38.23
C LEU A 204 -4.02 -31.31 39.41
N GLY A 205 -4.50 -31.72 40.59
CA GLY A 205 -3.72 -31.83 41.83
C GLY A 205 -4.31 -31.02 42.98
N TYR A 206 -3.49 -30.65 43.97
CA TYR A 206 -3.94 -29.96 45.21
C TYR A 206 -4.78 -28.70 44.91
N ARG A 207 -6.12 -28.82 45.06
CA ARG A 207 -7.12 -27.74 44.95
C ARG A 207 -7.18 -27.01 43.60
N GLN A 208 -6.70 -27.61 42.52
CA GLN A 208 -6.83 -27.07 41.17
C GLN A 208 -7.82 -27.92 40.38
N GLU A 209 -8.96 -27.32 40.02
CA GLU A 209 -10.00 -27.96 39.23
C GLU A 209 -10.21 -27.18 37.94
N ILE A 210 -10.43 -27.89 36.85
CA ILE A 210 -10.92 -27.33 35.60
C ILE A 210 -12.36 -27.77 35.43
N THR A 211 -13.24 -26.80 35.16
CA THR A 211 -14.65 -27.05 34.85
C THR A 211 -14.93 -26.59 33.44
N LEU A 212 -15.56 -27.44 32.63
CA LEU A 212 -15.96 -27.12 31.27
C LEU A 212 -17.43 -27.48 31.05
N PHE A 213 -18.18 -26.56 30.48
CA PHE A 213 -19.56 -26.79 30.02
C PHE A 213 -19.72 -26.28 28.58
N VAL A 214 -19.93 -27.22 27.67
CA VAL A 214 -20.23 -26.96 26.26
C VAL A 214 -21.75 -27.04 26.08
N GLN A 215 -22.37 -25.92 25.72
CA GLN A 215 -23.81 -25.82 25.53
C GLN A 215 -24.23 -26.36 24.15
N ASP A 216 -23.60 -25.84 23.10
CA ASP A 216 -23.88 -26.22 21.71
C ASP A 216 -22.56 -26.60 21.02
N LEU A 217 -22.59 -27.63 20.19
CA LEU A 217 -21.45 -28.06 19.38
C LEU A 217 -21.95 -28.60 18.03
N VAL A 218 -21.40 -28.04 16.96
CA VAL A 218 -21.62 -28.48 15.59
C VAL A 218 -20.25 -28.63 14.95
N ALA A 219 -19.79 -29.86 14.72
CA ALA A 219 -18.47 -30.15 14.19
C ALA A 219 -18.39 -31.59 13.66
N ALA A 220 -17.49 -31.85 12.72
CA ALA A 220 -17.17 -33.22 12.32
C ALA A 220 -16.27 -33.91 13.36
N PRO A 221 -16.35 -35.24 13.52
CA PRO A 221 -15.39 -35.98 14.34
C PRO A 221 -13.95 -35.74 13.89
N GLY A 222 -13.07 -35.46 14.84
CA GLY A 222 -11.67 -35.11 14.62
C GLY A 222 -11.38 -33.61 14.50
N THR A 223 -12.39 -32.74 14.31
CA THR A 223 -12.18 -31.28 14.29
C THR A 223 -11.62 -30.80 15.63
N ARG A 224 -10.74 -29.80 15.60
CA ARG A 224 -10.14 -29.20 16.80
C ARG A 224 -10.58 -27.76 16.98
N PHE A 225 -10.78 -27.37 18.23
CA PHE A 225 -11.09 -26.01 18.66
C PHE A 225 -10.01 -25.52 19.62
N SER A 226 -9.65 -24.24 19.51
CA SER A 226 -8.81 -23.55 20.48
C SER A 226 -9.71 -22.97 21.56
N LEU A 227 -9.53 -23.44 22.79
CA LEU A 227 -10.24 -22.96 23.98
C LEU A 227 -9.27 -22.23 24.90
N MET A 228 -9.58 -21.01 25.29
CA MET A 228 -8.71 -20.20 26.16
C MET A 228 -9.55 -19.37 27.12
N ARG A 229 -9.18 -19.39 28.40
CA ARG A 229 -9.76 -18.50 29.42
C ARG A 229 -8.77 -17.36 29.66
N ILE A 230 -9.18 -16.13 29.38
CA ILE A 230 -8.38 -14.94 29.67
C ILE A 230 -8.81 -14.29 30.98
N ASP A 231 -7.94 -13.48 31.58
CA ASP A 231 -8.29 -12.71 32.77
C ASP A 231 -9.42 -11.71 32.45
N ARG A 232 -10.24 -11.41 33.45
CA ARG A 232 -11.34 -10.45 33.30
C ARG A 232 -10.84 -9.06 32.91
N ALA A 233 -9.72 -8.61 33.45
CA ALA A 233 -9.13 -7.32 33.11
C ALA A 233 -8.67 -7.28 31.65
N ASP A 234 -8.07 -8.37 31.16
CA ASP A 234 -7.62 -8.50 29.77
C ASP A 234 -8.81 -8.50 28.79
N ALA A 235 -9.90 -9.19 29.15
CA ALA A 235 -11.13 -9.19 28.36
C ALA A 235 -11.75 -7.78 28.26
N ILE A 236 -11.79 -7.05 29.38
CA ILE A 236 -12.25 -5.65 29.41
C ILE A 236 -11.37 -4.77 28.52
N ALA A 237 -10.04 -4.89 28.65
CA ALA A 237 -9.10 -4.13 27.84
C ALA A 237 -9.25 -4.43 26.34
N ALA A 238 -9.45 -5.71 25.97
CA ALA A 238 -9.66 -6.14 24.60
C ALA A 238 -10.94 -5.53 23.98
N ILE A 239 -12.03 -5.44 24.75
CA ILE A 239 -13.25 -4.76 24.28
C ILE A 239 -13.05 -3.26 24.20
N GLN A 240 -12.45 -2.62 25.22
CA GLN A 240 -12.19 -1.18 25.25
C GLN A 240 -11.33 -0.71 24.06
N GLN A 241 -10.32 -1.49 23.66
CA GLN A 241 -9.46 -1.17 22.51
C GLN A 241 -10.20 -1.21 21.17
N LYS A 242 -11.22 -2.07 21.04
CA LYS A 242 -12.04 -2.22 19.83
C LYS A 242 -13.29 -1.32 19.82
N LEU A 243 -13.56 -0.64 20.93
CA LEU A 243 -14.69 0.26 21.11
C LEU A 243 -14.31 1.68 20.68
N SER A 244 -15.09 2.26 19.77
CA SER A 244 -14.95 3.64 19.33
C SER A 244 -16.23 4.40 19.65
N ILE A 245 -16.12 5.57 20.28
CA ILE A 245 -17.27 6.41 20.62
C ILE A 245 -16.95 7.82 20.19
N SER A 246 -17.89 8.43 19.45
CA SER A 246 -17.74 9.76 18.88
C SER A 246 -19.06 10.52 18.89
N GLU A 247 -18.98 11.84 19.06
CA GLU A 247 -20.15 12.71 18.97
C GLU A 247 -20.52 12.99 17.50
N GLN A 248 -21.80 12.91 17.16
CA GLN A 248 -22.35 13.16 15.82
C GLN A 248 -22.72 14.64 15.65
N GLY A 249 -21.71 15.47 15.42
CA GLY A 249 -21.86 16.93 15.33
C GLY A 249 -21.60 17.59 16.69
N ARG A 250 -20.98 18.78 16.66
CA ARG A 250 -20.61 19.51 17.88
C ARG A 250 -21.86 19.86 18.69
N ASP A 251 -21.86 19.53 19.97
CA ASP A 251 -22.94 19.86 20.92
C ASP A 251 -24.31 19.25 20.61
N SER A 252 -24.32 18.22 19.76
CA SER A 252 -25.56 17.53 19.35
C SER A 252 -26.16 16.67 20.48
N GLY A 253 -25.34 16.26 21.46
CA GLY A 253 -25.74 15.26 22.45
C GLY A 253 -25.93 13.86 21.84
N MET A 254 -25.56 13.64 20.58
CA MET A 254 -25.72 12.38 19.86
C MET A 254 -24.40 11.63 19.86
N LEU A 255 -24.35 10.47 20.50
CA LEU A 255 -23.17 9.61 20.60
C LEU A 255 -23.32 8.41 19.67
N ARG A 256 -22.41 8.28 18.69
CA ARG A 256 -22.23 7.04 17.92
C ARG A 256 -21.25 6.15 18.66
N VAL A 257 -21.72 4.98 19.07
CA VAL A 257 -20.95 3.93 19.74
C VAL A 257 -20.75 2.81 18.73
N SER A 258 -19.51 2.47 18.39
CA SER A 258 -19.19 1.41 17.43
C SER A 258 -18.16 0.42 17.94
N PHE A 259 -18.28 -0.83 17.49
CA PHE A 259 -17.38 -1.93 17.87
C PHE A 259 -16.99 -2.77 16.65
N SER A 260 -15.71 -3.07 16.56
CA SER A 260 -15.12 -3.84 15.46
C SER A 260 -14.77 -5.27 15.89
N SER A 261 -15.35 -6.28 15.23
CA SER A 261 -15.01 -7.70 15.43
C SER A 261 -14.96 -8.46 14.11
N ASP A 262 -14.33 -9.62 14.13
CA ASP A 262 -14.36 -10.60 13.04
C ASP A 262 -15.71 -11.34 12.88
N SER A 263 -16.59 -11.25 13.88
CA SER A 263 -17.96 -11.78 13.84
C SER A 263 -19.00 -10.66 13.83
N PRO A 264 -19.89 -10.60 12.82
CA PRO A 264 -20.95 -9.58 12.75
C PRO A 264 -22.01 -9.74 13.86
N VAL A 265 -22.15 -10.95 14.40
CA VAL A 265 -23.06 -11.24 15.51
C VAL A 265 -22.49 -10.71 16.83
N VAL A 266 -21.20 -10.94 17.07
CA VAL A 266 -20.50 -10.45 18.27
C VAL A 266 -20.48 -8.93 18.27
N SER A 267 -20.16 -8.28 17.14
CA SER A 267 -20.15 -6.81 17.08
C SER A 267 -21.49 -6.19 17.46
N ARG A 268 -22.58 -6.75 16.93
CA ARG A 268 -23.95 -6.33 17.25
C ARG A 268 -24.27 -6.52 18.73
N GLU A 269 -23.97 -7.69 19.25
CA GLU A 269 -24.35 -8.08 20.61
C GLU A 269 -23.60 -7.26 21.67
N VAL A 270 -22.30 -7.02 21.48
CA VAL A 270 -21.49 -6.18 22.36
C VAL A 270 -22.07 -4.77 22.46
N ILE A 271 -22.40 -4.14 21.32
CA ILE A 271 -22.94 -2.77 21.31
C ILE A 271 -24.32 -2.71 21.93
N ASN A 272 -25.24 -3.60 21.56
CA ASN A 272 -26.59 -3.58 22.10
C ASN A 272 -26.59 -3.79 23.62
N ARG A 273 -25.77 -4.70 24.14
CA ARG A 273 -25.63 -4.90 25.59
C ARG A 273 -24.99 -3.71 26.28
N LEU A 274 -23.97 -3.10 25.68
CA LEU A 274 -23.31 -1.92 26.24
C LEU A 274 -24.29 -0.76 26.39
N VAL A 275 -25.03 -0.45 25.32
CA VAL A 275 -25.97 0.67 25.30
C VAL A 275 -27.17 0.42 26.23
N MET A 276 -27.68 -0.82 26.28
CA MET A 276 -28.74 -1.19 27.24
C MET A 276 -28.26 -1.12 28.69
N ALA A 277 -27.04 -1.58 28.98
CA ALA A 277 -26.45 -1.48 30.31
C ALA A 277 -26.26 -0.01 30.72
N TYR A 278 -25.85 0.84 29.79
CA TYR A 278 -25.66 2.27 30.01
C TYR A 278 -26.99 2.97 30.31
N GLN A 279 -28.03 2.70 29.51
CA GLN A 279 -29.37 3.23 29.74
C GLN A 279 -29.90 2.80 31.11
N ARG A 280 -29.75 1.51 31.46
CA ARG A 280 -30.18 0.99 32.76
C ARG A 280 -29.45 1.68 33.92
N GLN A 281 -28.13 1.79 33.83
CA GLN A 281 -27.31 2.47 34.84
C GLN A 281 -27.73 3.94 35.00
N ASN A 282 -28.05 4.62 33.89
CA ASN A 282 -28.48 6.02 33.93
C ASN A 282 -29.81 6.20 34.66
N VAL A 283 -30.79 5.32 34.39
CA VAL A 283 -32.08 5.31 35.08
C VAL A 283 -31.91 5.00 36.57
N GLU A 284 -31.10 3.98 36.91
CA GLU A 284 -30.82 3.61 38.31
C GLU A 284 -30.14 4.74 39.08
N ARG A 285 -29.11 5.37 38.52
CA ARG A 285 -28.42 6.52 39.13
C ARG A 285 -29.39 7.68 39.38
N ARG A 286 -30.19 8.04 38.37
CA ARG A 286 -31.16 9.15 38.48
C ARG A 286 -32.24 8.88 39.51
N SER A 287 -32.76 7.65 39.54
CA SER A 287 -33.75 7.24 40.53
C SER A 287 -33.17 7.28 41.96
N ALA A 288 -31.92 6.86 42.13
CA ALA A 288 -31.22 6.93 43.42
C ALA A 288 -30.99 8.38 43.89
N GLU A 289 -30.54 9.28 43.00
CA GLU A 289 -30.37 10.71 43.29
C GLU A 289 -31.70 11.38 43.67
N ALA A 290 -32.78 11.10 42.92
CA ALA A 290 -34.12 11.59 43.22
C ALA A 290 -34.63 11.05 44.56
N ALA A 291 -34.42 9.77 44.87
CA ALA A 291 -34.82 9.16 46.13
C ALA A 291 -34.11 9.79 47.35
N GLN A 292 -32.81 10.07 47.25
CA GLN A 292 -32.07 10.76 48.30
C GLN A 292 -32.59 12.19 48.51
N THR A 293 -32.83 12.93 47.43
CA THR A 293 -33.34 14.30 47.50
C THR A 293 -34.76 14.34 48.07
N LEU A 294 -35.62 13.40 47.68
CA LEU A 294 -36.96 13.25 48.26
C LEU A 294 -36.91 12.96 49.75
N THR A 295 -36.02 12.08 50.20
CA THR A 295 -35.85 11.78 51.63
C THR A 295 -35.45 13.03 52.43
N TYR A 296 -34.61 13.88 51.85
CA TYR A 296 -34.26 15.17 52.44
C TYR A 296 -35.46 16.12 52.53
N LEU A 297 -36.24 16.25 51.44
CA LEU A 297 -37.43 17.10 51.40
C LEU A 297 -38.54 16.60 52.34
N GLU A 298 -38.73 15.29 52.47
CA GLU A 298 -39.70 14.67 53.40
C GLU A 298 -39.41 15.03 54.86
N ARG A 299 -38.13 15.19 55.21
CA ARG A 299 -37.74 15.66 56.55
C ARG A 299 -37.94 17.16 56.75
N GLN A 300 -37.75 17.96 55.70
CA GLN A 300 -37.81 19.43 55.78
C GLN A 300 -39.22 20.01 55.63
N LEU A 301 -40.09 19.37 54.86
CA LEU A 301 -41.47 19.84 54.64
C LEU A 301 -42.27 20.01 55.94
N PRO A 302 -42.25 19.06 56.91
CA PRO A 302 -42.93 19.25 58.19
C PRO A 302 -42.39 20.45 58.99
N GLU A 303 -41.07 20.68 58.98
CA GLU A 303 -40.45 21.80 59.70
C GLU A 303 -40.92 23.15 59.13
N ILE A 304 -40.94 23.29 57.80
CA ILE A 304 -41.43 24.52 57.14
C ILE A 304 -42.93 24.69 57.32
N ARG A 305 -43.71 23.59 57.24
CA ARG A 305 -45.15 23.62 57.51
C ARG A 305 -45.45 24.08 58.94
N GLN A 306 -44.74 23.58 59.94
CA GLN A 306 -44.91 24.00 61.33
C GLN A 306 -44.57 25.48 61.52
N LYS A 307 -43.52 25.99 60.86
CA LYS A 307 -43.19 27.42 60.85
C LYS A 307 -44.29 28.27 60.21
N LEU A 308 -44.89 27.78 59.11
CA LEU A 308 -46.03 28.44 58.47
C LEU A 308 -47.24 28.47 59.40
N GLU A 309 -47.65 27.33 59.98
CA GLU A 309 -48.78 27.24 60.92
C GLU A 309 -48.57 28.17 62.14
N THR A 310 -47.35 28.22 62.68
CA THR A 310 -47.02 29.14 63.79
C THR A 310 -47.14 30.60 63.38
N ALA A 311 -46.66 30.96 62.18
CA ALA A 311 -46.79 32.31 61.63
C ALA A 311 -48.25 32.69 61.35
N GLU A 312 -49.06 31.76 60.83
CA GLU A 312 -50.49 31.96 60.57
C GLU A 312 -51.27 32.17 61.87
N VAL A 313 -51.01 31.36 62.90
CA VAL A 313 -51.63 31.53 64.23
C VAL A 313 -51.23 32.87 64.85
N ALA A 314 -49.95 33.23 64.80
CA ALA A 314 -49.47 34.52 65.30
C ALA A 314 -50.15 35.69 64.57
N TYR A 315 -50.19 35.64 63.23
CA TYR A 315 -50.86 36.65 62.42
C TYR A 315 -52.36 36.77 62.71
N ASN A 316 -53.08 35.65 62.77
CA ASN A 316 -54.51 35.63 63.03
C ASN A 316 -54.85 36.08 64.46
N SER A 317 -54.08 35.64 65.46
CA SER A 317 -54.25 36.06 66.86
C SER A 317 -54.10 37.57 67.04
N PHE A 318 -53.10 38.16 66.38
CA PHE A 318 -52.85 39.59 66.39
C PHE A 318 -53.96 40.40 65.70
N ARG A 319 -54.47 39.89 64.55
CA ARG A 319 -55.62 40.49 63.86
C ARG A 319 -56.91 40.47 64.69
N LEU A 320 -57.09 39.45 65.53
CA LEU A 320 -58.26 39.33 66.41
C LEU A 320 -58.18 40.25 67.64
N SER A 321 -56.97 40.53 68.16
CA SER A 321 -56.78 41.36 69.37
C SER A 321 -56.83 42.87 69.10
N GLU A 322 -56.28 43.33 67.97
CA GLU A 322 -56.14 44.76 67.65
C GLU A 322 -57.26 45.31 66.73
N GLY A 323 -58.22 44.46 66.35
CA GLY A 323 -59.25 44.76 65.34
C GLY A 323 -58.67 44.69 63.92
N SER A 324 -59.53 44.43 62.91
CA SER A 324 -59.10 44.29 61.51
C SER A 324 -58.55 45.61 60.97
N ALA A 325 -57.26 45.85 61.16
CA ALA A 325 -56.54 46.95 60.52
C ALA A 325 -56.35 46.61 59.05
N ASP A 326 -57.18 47.19 58.17
CA ASP A 326 -56.99 47.08 56.73
C ASP A 326 -55.70 47.78 56.34
N LEU A 327 -54.78 47.05 55.69
CA LEU A 327 -53.55 47.64 55.16
C LEU A 327 -53.91 48.67 54.09
N SER A 328 -53.31 49.86 54.14
CA SER A 328 -53.41 50.80 53.03
C SER A 328 -52.74 50.23 51.79
N LYS A 329 -53.18 50.64 50.59
CA LYS A 329 -52.56 50.22 49.31
C LYS A 329 -51.05 50.48 49.26
N GLU A 330 -50.57 51.54 49.92
CA GLU A 330 -49.13 51.81 50.03
C GLU A 330 -48.40 50.78 50.91
N THR A 331 -49.01 50.39 52.04
CA THR A 331 -48.46 49.37 52.94
C THR A 331 -48.48 47.97 52.29
N GLU A 332 -49.50 47.67 51.49
CA GLU A 332 -49.59 46.42 50.72
C GLU A 332 -48.48 46.31 49.66
N LEU A 333 -48.15 47.41 48.96
CA LEU A 333 -47.01 47.45 48.04
C LEU A 333 -45.67 47.25 48.77
N VAL A 334 -45.51 47.86 49.95
CA VAL A 334 -44.32 47.67 50.79
C VAL A 334 -44.21 46.21 51.27
N LEU A 335 -45.33 45.59 51.63
CA LEU A 335 -45.40 44.18 52.01
C LEU A 335 -45.00 43.28 50.83
N GLN A 336 -45.56 43.48 49.63
CA GLN A 336 -45.20 42.71 48.43
C GLN A 336 -43.71 42.80 48.10
N GLN A 337 -43.15 44.02 48.12
CA GLN A 337 -41.71 44.22 47.90
C GLN A 337 -40.88 43.52 49.00
N SER A 338 -41.30 43.63 50.26
CA SER A 338 -40.63 42.98 51.40
C SER A 338 -40.64 41.45 51.28
N VAL A 339 -41.77 40.86 50.87
CA VAL A 339 -41.91 39.41 50.65
C VAL A 339 -41.05 38.96 49.46
N GLN A 340 -41.05 39.70 48.36
CA GLN A 340 -40.23 39.37 47.18
C GLN A 340 -38.75 39.38 47.51
N MET A 341 -38.28 40.42 48.21
CA MET A 341 -36.88 40.54 48.61
C MET A 341 -36.48 39.47 49.62
N GLU A 342 -37.32 39.20 50.62
CA GLU A 342 -37.04 38.17 51.61
C GLU A 342 -37.00 36.77 50.97
N SER A 343 -37.88 36.51 50.00
CA SER A 343 -37.87 35.26 49.23
C SER A 343 -36.59 35.12 48.40
N GLU A 344 -36.16 36.20 47.73
CA GLU A 344 -34.91 36.20 46.95
C GLU A 344 -33.67 36.11 47.86
N ARG A 345 -33.70 36.70 49.06
CA ARG A 345 -32.66 36.56 50.10
C ARG A 345 -32.49 35.10 50.48
N VAL A 346 -33.59 34.43 50.86
CA VAL A 346 -33.58 33.02 51.24
C VAL A 346 -33.09 32.15 50.09
N ARG A 347 -33.50 32.45 48.84
CA ARG A 347 -33.03 31.75 47.65
C ARG A 347 -31.52 31.91 47.44
N LEU A 348 -30.98 33.12 47.52
CA LEU A 348 -29.54 33.39 47.41
C LEU A 348 -28.76 32.74 48.55
N GLU A 349 -29.29 32.71 49.78
CA GLU A 349 -28.67 31.99 50.90
C GLU A 349 -28.62 30.48 50.67
N GLN A 350 -29.70 29.89 50.12
CA GLN A 350 -29.70 28.48 49.74
C GLN A 350 -28.67 28.20 48.64
N GLN A 351 -28.59 29.04 47.61
CA GLN A 351 -27.59 28.93 46.55
C GLN A 351 -26.17 29.04 47.11
N ARG A 352 -25.94 29.99 48.04
CA ARG A 352 -24.67 30.17 48.73
C ARG A 352 -24.27 28.93 49.53
N ARG A 353 -25.20 28.35 50.30
CA ARG A 353 -24.95 27.11 51.06
C ARG A 353 -24.59 25.95 50.15
N ALA A 354 -25.35 25.74 49.07
CA ALA A 354 -25.05 24.71 48.08
C ALA A 354 -23.71 24.94 47.36
N ALA A 355 -23.31 26.20 47.16
CA ALA A 355 -22.00 26.54 46.57
C ALA A 355 -20.85 26.29 47.54
N LEU A 356 -21.01 26.60 48.84
CA LEU A 356 -19.99 26.36 49.87
C LEU A 356 -19.72 24.87 50.13
N GLU A 357 -20.65 23.99 49.78
CA GLU A 357 -20.40 22.53 49.80
C GLU A 357 -19.41 22.08 48.71
N ARG A 358 -19.23 22.88 47.64
CA ARG A 358 -18.41 22.54 46.47
C ARG A 358 -17.18 23.43 46.28
N PHE A 359 -17.21 24.65 46.81
CA PHE A 359 -16.21 25.68 46.57
C PHE A 359 -15.73 26.35 47.85
N THR A 360 -14.50 26.87 47.83
CA THR A 360 -13.94 27.68 48.92
C THR A 360 -14.60 29.06 48.96
N PRO A 361 -14.65 29.72 50.14
CA PRO A 361 -15.28 31.04 50.30
C PRO A 361 -14.81 32.12 49.31
N ASP A 362 -13.55 32.08 48.87
CA ASP A 362 -12.96 33.04 47.93
C ASP A 362 -13.27 32.76 46.45
N HIS A 363 -14.00 31.68 46.14
CA HIS A 363 -14.31 31.31 44.77
C HIS A 363 -15.17 32.40 44.08
N PRO A 364 -14.89 32.77 42.81
CA PRO A 364 -15.60 33.86 42.11
C PRO A 364 -17.13 33.75 42.15
N THR A 365 -17.67 32.53 42.07
CA THR A 365 -19.12 32.28 42.17
C THR A 365 -19.69 32.67 43.54
N ILE A 366 -18.97 32.38 44.63
CA ILE A 366 -19.41 32.72 45.99
C ILE A 366 -19.29 34.23 46.19
N VAL A 367 -18.19 34.84 45.74
CA VAL A 367 -18.01 36.30 45.77
C VAL A 367 -19.11 37.02 44.99
N ALA A 368 -19.54 36.48 43.84
CA ALA A 368 -20.65 37.04 43.06
C ALA A 368 -21.98 36.95 43.82
N ILE A 369 -22.29 35.81 44.43
CA ILE A 369 -23.50 35.62 45.26
C ILE A 369 -23.46 36.55 46.48
N ASP A 370 -22.30 36.67 47.15
CA ASP A 370 -22.12 37.55 48.31
C ASP A 370 -22.34 39.02 47.93
N ARG A 371 -21.90 39.43 46.74
CA ARG A 371 -22.17 40.78 46.22
C ARG A 371 -23.66 41.01 45.95
N GLN A 372 -24.35 40.04 45.37
CA GLN A 372 -25.80 40.11 45.17
C GLN A 372 -26.55 40.17 46.51
N LEU A 373 -26.14 39.35 47.48
CA LEU A 373 -26.71 39.33 48.82
C LEU A 373 -26.51 40.69 49.52
N GLN A 374 -25.33 41.30 49.42
CA GLN A 374 -25.07 42.63 49.96
C GLN A 374 -25.95 43.70 49.31
N GLY A 375 -26.08 43.70 47.97
CA GLY A 375 -26.97 44.63 47.28
C GLY A 375 -28.43 44.49 47.72
N LEU A 376 -28.90 43.25 47.88
CA LEU A 376 -30.26 42.95 48.33
C LEU A 376 -30.48 43.37 49.81
N LEU A 377 -29.48 43.18 50.67
CA LEU A 377 -29.51 43.66 52.05
C LEU A 377 -29.56 45.20 52.13
N ASP A 378 -28.82 45.90 51.27
CA ASP A 378 -28.85 47.36 51.19
C ASP A 378 -30.22 47.88 50.77
N GLU A 379 -30.86 47.24 49.80
CA GLU A 379 -32.25 47.55 49.43
C GLU A 379 -33.22 47.23 50.56
N GLN A 380 -33.03 46.11 51.28
CA GLN A 380 -33.90 45.70 52.39
C GLN A 380 -33.85 46.72 53.53
N ARG A 381 -32.68 47.35 53.76
CA ARG A 381 -32.54 48.46 54.72
C ARG A 381 -33.37 49.69 54.30
N LYS A 382 -33.46 50.00 53.01
CA LYS A 382 -34.29 51.11 52.50
C LYS A 382 -35.78 50.85 52.76
N ILE A 383 -36.25 49.63 52.50
CA ILE A 383 -37.63 49.23 52.78
C ILE A 383 -37.90 49.22 54.29
N SER A 384 -36.97 48.71 55.09
CA SER A 384 -37.08 48.71 56.55
C SER A 384 -37.22 50.12 57.13
N GLY A 385 -36.57 51.11 56.51
CA GLY A 385 -36.77 52.52 56.85
C GLY A 385 -38.19 53.01 56.62
N ARG A 386 -38.85 52.58 55.54
CA ARG A 386 -40.27 52.89 55.27
C ARG A 386 -41.21 52.21 56.26
N VAL A 387 -40.90 50.96 56.65
CA VAL A 387 -41.66 50.22 57.66
C VAL A 387 -41.59 50.90 59.03
N LYS A 388 -40.43 51.43 59.44
CA LYS A 388 -40.28 52.14 60.73
C LYS A 388 -41.13 53.41 60.87
N ASN A 389 -41.56 54.01 59.76
CA ASN A 389 -42.40 55.20 59.75
C ASN A 389 -43.89 54.88 59.90
N LEU A 390 -44.28 53.60 59.86
CA LEU A 390 -45.65 53.16 60.08
C LEU A 390 -45.98 53.14 61.58
N PRO A 391 -47.26 53.28 61.98
CA PRO A 391 -47.69 53.02 63.36
C PRO A 391 -47.31 51.62 63.84
N GLU A 392 -47.01 51.46 65.13
CA GLU A 392 -46.50 50.19 65.71
C GLU A 392 -47.38 48.98 65.37
N VAL A 393 -48.71 49.14 65.43
CA VAL A 393 -49.66 48.08 65.07
C VAL A 393 -49.51 47.67 63.59
N GLN A 394 -49.34 48.63 62.67
CA GLN A 394 -49.17 48.34 61.24
C GLN A 394 -47.81 47.70 60.93
N GLN A 395 -46.76 48.05 61.68
CA GLN A 395 -45.45 47.39 61.56
C GLN A 395 -45.54 45.91 61.90
N GLU A 396 -46.23 45.59 63.00
CA GLU A 396 -46.36 44.21 63.46
C GLU A 396 -47.28 43.38 62.57
N VAL A 397 -48.41 43.95 62.07
CA VAL A 397 -49.24 43.32 61.04
C VAL A 397 -48.39 42.99 59.79
N LEU A 398 -47.59 43.95 59.30
CA LEU A 398 -46.76 43.76 58.11
C LEU A 398 -45.70 42.68 58.33
N ARG A 399 -45.04 42.67 59.50
CA ARG A 399 -44.04 41.66 59.86
C ARG A 399 -44.64 40.25 59.84
N LEU A 400 -45.76 40.06 60.54
CA LEU A 400 -46.46 38.78 60.62
C LEU A 400 -47.03 38.34 59.26
N ALA A 401 -47.61 39.27 58.49
CA ALA A 401 -48.11 39.00 57.14
C ALA A 401 -46.98 38.57 56.19
N ARG A 402 -45.82 39.22 56.27
CA ARG A 402 -44.63 38.83 55.49
C ARG A 402 -44.17 37.43 55.88
N ASP A 403 -44.10 37.13 57.17
CA ASP A 403 -43.64 35.81 57.64
C ASP A 403 -44.58 34.69 57.14
N VAL A 404 -45.90 34.93 57.10
CA VAL A 404 -46.88 34.01 56.49
C VAL A 404 -46.66 33.88 54.97
N GLN A 405 -46.55 34.99 54.24
CA GLN A 405 -46.41 34.95 52.77
C GLN A 405 -45.07 34.33 52.32
N VAL A 406 -43.97 34.63 53.00
CA VAL A 406 -42.64 34.04 52.73
C VAL A 406 -42.65 32.55 53.00
N ASN A 407 -43.17 32.11 54.16
CA ASN A 407 -43.25 30.68 54.48
C ASN A 407 -44.20 29.94 53.53
N THR A 408 -45.28 30.56 53.08
CA THR A 408 -46.19 30.01 52.05
C THR A 408 -45.47 29.82 50.73
N ALA A 409 -44.69 30.82 50.29
CA ALA A 409 -43.92 30.75 49.05
C ALA A 409 -42.82 29.67 49.11
N ILE A 410 -42.11 29.55 50.24
CA ILE A 410 -41.09 28.51 50.42
C ILE A 410 -41.74 27.12 50.47
N TYR A 411 -42.82 26.96 51.24
CA TYR A 411 -43.53 25.70 51.37
C TYR A 411 -44.08 25.21 50.01
N THR A 412 -44.74 26.09 49.24
CA THR A 412 -45.27 25.75 47.92
C THR A 412 -44.15 25.40 46.93
N ASN A 413 -43.03 26.12 46.94
CA ASN A 413 -41.86 25.77 46.11
C ASN A 413 -41.26 24.41 46.48
N LEU A 414 -41.08 24.13 47.77
CA LEU A 414 -40.56 22.83 48.23
C LEU A 414 -41.54 21.69 47.92
N LEU A 415 -42.85 21.93 48.07
CA LEU A 415 -43.89 20.98 47.73
C LEU A 415 -43.93 20.68 46.23
N ASN A 416 -43.83 21.70 45.38
CA ASN A 416 -43.77 21.54 43.93
C ASN A 416 -42.52 20.74 43.52
N ASN A 417 -41.37 21.05 44.11
CA ASN A 417 -40.12 20.30 43.87
C ASN A 417 -40.23 18.85 44.37
N TYR A 418 -40.86 18.62 45.53
CA TYR A 418 -41.16 17.28 46.03
C TYR A 418 -42.04 16.50 45.05
N GLN A 419 -43.12 17.10 44.55
CA GLN A 419 -44.01 16.47 43.56
C GLN A 419 -43.29 16.17 42.24
N GLU A 420 -42.47 17.10 41.74
CA GLU A 420 -41.68 16.91 40.52
C GLU A 420 -40.68 15.75 40.68
N LEU A 421 -39.94 15.71 41.79
CA LEU A 421 -38.99 14.63 42.07
C LEU A 421 -39.71 13.29 42.34
N GLN A 422 -40.92 13.30 42.90
CA GLN A 422 -41.72 12.10 43.12
C GLN A 422 -42.16 11.49 41.79
N VAL A 423 -42.57 12.33 40.83
CA VAL A 423 -42.82 11.92 39.45
C VAL A 423 -41.52 11.42 38.80
N ALA A 424 -40.39 12.11 38.99
CA ALA A 424 -39.10 11.71 38.42
C ALA A 424 -38.56 10.38 38.98
N LYS A 425 -38.79 10.08 40.27
CA LYS A 425 -38.43 8.80 40.90
C LYS A 425 -39.27 7.65 40.33
N GLY A 426 -40.55 7.88 40.08
CA GLY A 426 -41.46 6.92 39.46
C GLY A 426 -41.29 6.80 37.93
N GLY A 427 -40.77 7.85 37.30
CA GLY A 427 -40.47 7.88 35.86
C GLY A 427 -39.24 7.04 35.53
N GLN A 428 -39.41 6.04 34.67
CA GLN A 428 -38.30 5.23 34.14
C GLN A 428 -37.46 5.97 33.08
N ILE A 429 -37.71 7.27 32.87
CA ILE A 429 -37.11 8.06 31.80
C ILE A 429 -35.80 8.68 32.30
N GLY A 430 -34.67 8.05 31.96
CA GLY A 430 -33.34 8.62 32.12
C GLY A 430 -33.13 9.82 31.17
N ASN A 431 -32.00 10.53 31.28
CA ASN A 431 -31.62 11.55 30.28
C ASN A 431 -30.90 10.95 29.07
N VAL A 432 -30.91 9.63 28.96
CA VAL A 432 -30.29 8.85 27.90
C VAL A 432 -31.38 8.10 27.16
N ARG A 433 -31.43 8.30 25.85
CA ARG A 433 -32.34 7.62 24.94
C ARG A 433 -31.56 6.87 23.87
N ILE A 434 -31.92 5.62 23.65
CA ILE A 434 -31.42 4.85 22.51
C ILE A 434 -32.20 5.29 21.28
N VAL A 435 -31.51 5.82 20.28
CA VAL A 435 -32.11 6.26 19.01
C VAL A 435 -32.15 5.08 18.06
N ASP A 436 -30.99 4.45 17.85
CA ASP A 436 -30.85 3.27 16.99
C ASP A 436 -30.05 2.17 17.69
N TYR A 437 -30.53 0.93 17.57
CA TYR A 437 -29.79 -0.27 17.99
C TYR A 437 -28.82 -0.71 16.89
N ALA A 438 -27.77 -1.42 17.29
CA ALA A 438 -26.84 -2.02 16.35
C ALA A 438 -27.50 -3.15 15.55
N LEU A 439 -27.27 -3.10 14.25
CA LEU A 439 -27.63 -4.15 13.29
C LEU A 439 -26.40 -5.02 12.98
N SER A 440 -26.63 -6.27 12.58
CA SER A 440 -25.53 -7.12 12.09
C SER A 440 -25.11 -6.65 10.69
N PRO A 441 -23.87 -6.16 10.50
CA PRO A 441 -23.43 -5.63 9.22
C PRO A 441 -23.30 -6.76 8.19
N LEU A 442 -23.89 -6.55 7.00
CA LEU A 442 -23.80 -7.51 5.89
C LEU A 442 -22.44 -7.45 5.16
N LYS A 443 -21.75 -6.31 5.22
CA LYS A 443 -20.47 -6.08 4.53
C LYS A 443 -19.37 -5.85 5.55
N ALA A 444 -18.21 -6.46 5.29
CA ALA A 444 -17.00 -6.24 6.08
C ALA A 444 -16.43 -4.84 5.80
N SER A 445 -15.99 -4.13 6.84
CA SER A 445 -15.33 -2.83 6.74
C SER A 445 -13.85 -2.94 6.39
N LYS A 446 -13.20 -4.06 6.77
CA LYS A 446 -11.82 -4.37 6.43
C LYS A 446 -11.67 -5.82 5.98
N PRO A 447 -10.70 -6.13 5.10
CA PRO A 447 -9.80 -5.20 4.40
C PRO A 447 -10.52 -4.40 3.29
N LYS A 448 -10.03 -3.20 2.99
CA LYS A 448 -10.51 -2.40 1.85
C LYS A 448 -9.94 -2.98 0.55
N VAL A 449 -10.60 -4.01 0.01
CA VAL A 449 -10.15 -4.76 -1.18
C VAL A 449 -9.73 -3.85 -2.34
N PRO A 450 -10.51 -2.82 -2.74
CA PRO A 450 -10.12 -1.95 -3.85
C PRO A 450 -8.81 -1.19 -3.59
N LEU A 451 -8.59 -0.75 -2.34
CA LEU A 451 -7.38 -0.03 -1.94
C LEU A 451 -6.14 -0.95 -2.00
N ILE A 452 -6.25 -2.19 -1.51
CA ILE A 452 -5.15 -3.16 -1.56
C ILE A 452 -4.79 -3.51 -3.00
N MET A 453 -5.78 -3.73 -3.86
CA MET A 453 -5.55 -4.00 -5.28
C MET A 453 -4.85 -2.82 -5.98
N ALA A 454 -5.33 -1.59 -5.75
CA ALA A 454 -4.71 -0.39 -6.31
C ALA A 454 -3.25 -0.24 -5.84
N LEU A 455 -2.99 -0.40 -4.53
CA LEU A 455 -1.65 -0.32 -3.98
C LEU A 455 -0.71 -1.42 -4.54
N SER A 456 -1.22 -2.65 -4.66
CA SER A 456 -0.45 -3.78 -5.20
C SER A 456 -0.07 -3.58 -6.66
N LEU A 457 -0.97 -2.99 -7.45
CA LEU A 457 -0.71 -2.66 -8.85
C LEU A 457 0.34 -1.55 -8.99
N VAL A 458 0.23 -0.47 -8.20
CA VAL A 458 1.18 0.65 -8.22
C VAL A 458 2.57 0.18 -7.79
N LEU A 459 2.68 -0.53 -6.67
CA LEU A 459 3.95 -1.06 -6.17
C LEU A 459 4.55 -2.08 -7.14
N GLY A 460 3.73 -2.97 -7.71
CA GLY A 460 4.18 -3.93 -8.71
C GLY A 460 4.70 -3.27 -10.00
N GLY A 461 4.03 -2.21 -10.45
CA GLY A 461 4.50 -1.40 -11.57
C GLY A 461 5.84 -0.71 -11.29
N MET A 462 5.98 -0.07 -10.13
CA MET A 462 7.23 0.57 -9.71
C MET A 462 8.39 -0.44 -9.60
N LEU A 463 8.15 -1.59 -8.98
CA LEU A 463 9.14 -2.68 -8.90
C LEU A 463 9.52 -3.20 -10.30
N GLY A 464 8.53 -3.37 -11.17
CA GLY A 464 8.76 -3.79 -12.56
C GLY A 464 9.67 -2.82 -13.31
N VAL A 465 9.40 -1.52 -13.22
CA VAL A 465 10.25 -0.46 -13.79
C VAL A 465 11.66 -0.52 -13.20
N GLY A 466 11.78 -0.61 -11.86
CA GLY A 466 13.07 -0.68 -11.18
C GLY A 466 13.93 -1.86 -11.62
N VAL A 467 13.34 -3.06 -11.73
CA VAL A 467 14.05 -4.26 -12.20
C VAL A 467 14.55 -4.09 -13.63
N VAL A 468 13.77 -3.46 -14.51
CA VAL A 468 14.17 -3.19 -15.90
C VAL A 468 15.36 -2.22 -15.95
N LEU A 469 15.31 -1.14 -15.15
CA LEU A 469 16.39 -0.15 -15.09
C LEU A 469 17.68 -0.75 -14.53
N ILE A 470 17.59 -1.54 -13.45
CA ILE A 470 18.76 -2.23 -12.88
C ILE A 470 19.36 -3.22 -13.88
N ARG A 471 18.52 -4.00 -14.57
CA ARG A 471 18.98 -4.93 -15.60
C ARG A 471 19.67 -4.22 -16.76
N ARG A 472 19.25 -2.99 -17.09
CA ARG A 472 19.92 -2.14 -18.08
C ARG A 472 21.26 -1.62 -17.56
N ALA A 473 21.31 -1.09 -16.34
CA ALA A 473 22.53 -0.55 -15.75
C ALA A 473 23.66 -1.58 -15.67
N MET A 474 23.33 -2.87 -15.53
CA MET A 474 24.31 -3.95 -15.55
C MET A 474 24.87 -4.32 -16.95
N ARG A 475 24.31 -3.79 -18.04
CA ARG A 475 24.80 -4.05 -19.41
C ARG A 475 25.71 -2.91 -19.89
N VAL A 476 27.01 -3.02 -19.60
CA VAL A 476 28.03 -2.11 -20.12
C VAL A 476 28.45 -2.57 -21.53
N VAL A 477 28.21 -1.74 -22.54
CA VAL A 477 28.47 -2.04 -23.95
C VAL A 477 29.30 -0.92 -24.58
N VAL A 478 30.22 -1.26 -25.49
CA VAL A 478 31.13 -0.29 -26.12
C VAL A 478 30.45 0.33 -27.35
N ASN A 479 30.35 1.66 -27.37
CA ASN A 479 29.75 2.43 -28.45
C ASN A 479 30.71 3.41 -29.15
N ASP A 480 31.90 3.60 -28.59
CA ASP A 480 32.88 4.59 -29.05
C ASP A 480 34.06 3.92 -29.78
N PRO A 481 34.32 4.26 -31.05
CA PRO A 481 35.51 3.83 -31.77
C PRO A 481 36.82 4.16 -31.06
N ALA A 482 36.93 5.32 -30.41
CA ALA A 482 38.17 5.73 -29.73
C ALA A 482 38.53 4.79 -28.57
N VAL A 483 37.52 4.36 -27.82
CA VAL A 483 37.67 3.35 -26.75
C VAL A 483 38.17 2.02 -27.32
N VAL A 484 37.68 1.62 -28.50
CA VAL A 484 38.13 0.38 -29.15
C VAL A 484 39.55 0.49 -29.67
N GLU A 485 39.94 1.62 -30.26
CA GLU A 485 41.31 1.87 -30.73
C GLU A 485 42.30 1.80 -29.58
N GLN A 486 41.99 2.46 -28.45
CA GLN A 486 42.81 2.42 -27.25
C GLN A 486 42.90 1.00 -26.65
N MET A 487 41.79 0.26 -26.67
CA MET A 487 41.70 -1.08 -26.08
C MET A 487 42.38 -2.17 -26.91
N LEU A 488 42.23 -2.13 -28.24
CA LEU A 488 42.75 -3.17 -29.14
C LEU A 488 44.10 -2.81 -29.76
N GLY A 489 44.50 -1.53 -29.70
CA GLY A 489 45.76 -1.04 -30.27
C GLY A 489 45.80 -1.05 -31.80
N VAL A 490 44.62 -1.01 -32.44
CA VAL A 490 44.46 -1.02 -33.90
C VAL A 490 43.50 0.08 -34.33
N PRO A 491 43.70 0.71 -35.50
CA PRO A 491 42.84 1.80 -35.97
C PRO A 491 41.43 1.30 -36.36
N THR A 492 40.44 2.18 -36.27
CA THR A 492 39.11 1.97 -36.85
C THR A 492 39.09 2.53 -38.27
N TYR A 493 39.04 1.65 -39.28
CA TYR A 493 39.15 2.09 -40.68
C TYR A 493 37.87 2.69 -41.25
N ALA A 494 36.70 2.33 -40.70
CA ALA A 494 35.42 2.88 -41.13
C ALA A 494 34.33 2.72 -40.06
N THR A 495 33.39 3.66 -40.09
CA THR A 495 32.17 3.66 -39.30
C THR A 495 30.99 3.66 -40.26
N VAL A 496 30.33 2.51 -40.41
CA VAL A 496 29.21 2.28 -41.32
C VAL A 496 27.89 2.59 -40.59
N PRO A 497 27.14 3.64 -41.00
CA PRO A 497 25.86 3.96 -40.39
C PRO A 497 24.80 2.91 -40.67
N TYR A 498 23.78 2.86 -39.81
CA TYR A 498 22.62 1.99 -40.00
C TYR A 498 21.70 2.54 -41.10
N THR A 499 21.52 1.77 -42.18
CA THR A 499 20.65 2.13 -43.30
C THR A 499 19.26 1.50 -43.18
N SER A 500 18.19 2.31 -43.15
CA SER A 500 16.80 1.85 -43.18
C SER A 500 16.36 1.26 -44.53
N THR A 501 16.98 1.72 -45.63
CA THR A 501 16.72 1.29 -47.01
C THR A 501 17.04 -0.20 -47.21
N GLN A 502 18.17 -0.68 -46.66
CA GLN A 502 18.54 -2.10 -46.69
C GLN A 502 17.54 -2.99 -45.95
N ARG A 503 16.97 -2.52 -44.82
CA ARG A 503 15.94 -3.26 -44.07
C ARG A 503 14.60 -3.30 -44.81
N ARG A 504 14.31 -2.32 -45.67
CA ARG A 504 13.12 -2.33 -46.55
C ARG A 504 13.31 -3.33 -47.69
N LEU A 505 14.49 -3.36 -48.29
CA LEU A 505 14.88 -4.31 -49.34
C LEU A 505 14.90 -5.78 -48.86
N THR A 506 15.28 -6.05 -47.60
CA THR A 506 15.21 -7.42 -47.03
C THR A 506 13.81 -7.83 -46.57
N LYS A 507 12.89 -6.87 -46.33
CA LYS A 507 11.50 -7.15 -45.91
C LYS A 507 10.54 -7.29 -47.09
N GLN A 508 10.73 -6.53 -48.16
CA GLN A 508 10.04 -6.73 -49.43
C GLN A 508 10.75 -7.85 -50.18
N LYS A 509 10.32 -9.10 -49.95
CA LYS A 509 10.81 -10.28 -50.70
C LYS A 509 10.35 -10.32 -52.16
N ASP A 510 9.57 -9.33 -52.62
CA ASP A 510 9.00 -9.29 -53.96
C ASP A 510 9.74 -8.33 -54.91
N ALA A 511 10.01 -8.87 -56.11
CA ALA A 511 10.40 -8.24 -57.38
C ALA A 511 11.87 -7.76 -57.57
N LEU A 512 12.68 -8.61 -58.22
CA LEU A 512 13.57 -8.25 -59.36
C LEU A 512 14.73 -7.23 -59.19
N GLN A 513 15.18 -6.86 -57.98
CA GLN A 513 16.41 -6.03 -57.83
C GLN A 513 17.51 -6.72 -57.00
N ASP A 514 18.79 -6.48 -57.33
CA ASP A 514 19.95 -7.04 -56.60
C ASP A 514 20.06 -6.43 -55.21
N LEU A 515 20.44 -7.25 -54.22
CA LEU A 515 20.49 -6.86 -52.80
C LEU A 515 21.79 -6.10 -52.42
N ILE A 516 22.65 -5.81 -53.39
CA ILE A 516 23.86 -5.01 -53.23
C ILE A 516 23.45 -3.53 -53.16
N LEU A 517 23.54 -2.95 -51.96
CA LEU A 517 23.23 -1.55 -51.72
C LEU A 517 24.13 -0.61 -52.54
N ALA A 518 25.40 -0.98 -52.76
CA ALA A 518 26.34 -0.21 -53.57
C ALA A 518 25.87 0.06 -55.00
N ARG A 519 24.96 -0.79 -55.53
CA ARG A 519 24.34 -0.62 -56.85
C ARG A 519 22.94 -0.04 -56.76
N ALA A 520 22.15 -0.49 -55.79
CA ALA A 520 20.76 -0.06 -55.62
C ALA A 520 20.65 1.42 -55.18
N ASP A 521 21.55 1.87 -54.31
CA ASP A 521 21.65 3.26 -53.85
C ASP A 521 23.12 3.64 -53.62
N PRO A 522 23.87 3.98 -54.68
CA PRO A 522 25.28 4.33 -54.57
C PRO A 522 25.55 5.60 -53.74
N GLN A 523 24.53 6.43 -53.47
CA GLN A 523 24.68 7.67 -52.70
C GLN A 523 24.37 7.47 -51.21
N ASP A 524 24.01 6.26 -50.78
CA ASP A 524 23.75 5.95 -49.38
C ASP A 524 25.01 6.17 -48.51
N LEU A 525 24.81 6.72 -47.31
CA LEU A 525 25.91 7.02 -46.37
C LEU A 525 26.71 5.76 -45.98
N ALA A 526 26.08 4.58 -45.95
CA ALA A 526 26.79 3.33 -45.71
C ALA A 526 27.76 2.99 -46.87
N ILE A 527 27.40 3.31 -48.10
CA ILE A 527 28.25 3.09 -49.27
C ILE A 527 29.39 4.12 -49.30
N GLU A 528 29.13 5.37 -48.93
CA GLU A 528 30.19 6.37 -48.79
C GLU A 528 31.21 5.97 -47.71
N ALA A 529 30.75 5.43 -46.57
CA ALA A 529 31.64 4.88 -45.55
C ALA A 529 32.50 3.71 -46.08
N LEU A 530 31.97 2.87 -46.98
CA LEU A 530 32.74 1.81 -47.64
C LEU A 530 33.71 2.35 -48.71
N ARG A 531 33.41 3.49 -49.35
CA ARG A 531 34.38 4.19 -50.22
C ARG A 531 35.55 4.76 -49.42
N SER A 532 35.27 5.31 -48.23
CA SER A 532 36.33 5.72 -47.30
C SER A 532 37.16 4.52 -46.85
N LEU A 533 36.50 3.39 -46.51
CA LEU A 533 37.17 2.14 -46.17
C LEU A 533 38.11 1.66 -47.27
N ARG A 534 37.70 1.75 -48.54
CA ARG A 534 38.56 1.41 -49.69
C ARG A 534 39.86 2.21 -49.68
N THR A 535 39.81 3.51 -49.43
CA THR A 535 41.01 4.36 -49.37
C THR A 535 41.92 3.93 -48.23
N SER A 536 41.36 3.70 -47.03
CA SER A 536 42.11 3.21 -45.87
C SER A 536 42.74 1.84 -46.13
N LEU A 537 42.02 0.94 -46.81
CA LEU A 537 42.52 -0.38 -47.17
C LEU A 537 43.63 -0.35 -48.20
N HIS A 538 43.61 0.60 -49.14
CA HIS A 538 44.69 0.77 -50.09
C HIS A 538 46.02 0.99 -49.37
N PHE A 539 46.06 1.87 -48.37
CA PHE A 539 47.26 2.10 -47.56
C PHE A 539 47.61 0.91 -46.68
N ALA A 540 46.61 0.29 -46.02
CA ALA A 540 46.85 -0.86 -45.16
C ALA A 540 47.46 -2.07 -45.89
N LEU A 541 47.12 -2.24 -47.18
CA LEU A 541 47.60 -3.34 -48.01
C LEU A 541 48.99 -3.10 -48.63
N MET A 542 49.48 -1.86 -48.68
CA MET A 542 50.86 -1.59 -49.14
C MET A 542 51.92 -2.25 -48.23
N GLU A 543 51.59 -2.44 -46.95
CA GLU A 543 52.44 -3.07 -45.94
C GLU A 543 52.02 -4.51 -45.60
N ALA A 544 51.09 -5.09 -46.38
CA ALA A 544 50.58 -6.43 -46.16
C ALA A 544 51.36 -7.46 -46.99
N LYS A 545 51.38 -8.71 -46.52
CA LYS A 545 52.07 -9.83 -47.21
C LYS A 545 51.43 -10.21 -48.56
N ASN A 546 50.14 -9.97 -48.72
CA ASN A 546 49.37 -10.28 -49.92
C ASN A 546 48.09 -9.42 -49.98
N ASN A 547 47.33 -9.54 -51.07
CA ASN A 547 46.08 -8.82 -51.33
C ASN A 547 44.82 -9.54 -50.81
N ILE A 548 44.98 -10.45 -49.83
CA ILE A 548 43.88 -11.20 -49.23
C ILE A 548 43.39 -10.47 -47.98
N ILE A 549 42.11 -10.11 -47.97
CA ILE A 549 41.42 -9.40 -46.91
C ILE A 549 40.42 -10.34 -46.24
N MET A 550 40.55 -10.54 -44.93
CA MET A 550 39.60 -11.31 -44.14
C MET A 550 38.69 -10.40 -43.32
N LEU A 551 37.38 -10.65 -43.39
CA LEU A 551 36.37 -9.99 -42.58
C LEU A 551 35.81 -10.97 -41.54
N THR A 552 35.97 -10.66 -40.25
CA THR A 552 35.42 -11.46 -39.14
C THR A 552 34.80 -10.58 -38.07
N GLY A 553 34.23 -11.16 -37.01
CA GLY A 553 33.59 -10.42 -35.92
C GLY A 553 33.28 -11.29 -34.71
N PRO A 554 32.98 -10.69 -33.54
CA PRO A 554 32.76 -11.41 -32.28
C PRO A 554 31.52 -12.33 -32.31
N SER A 555 30.41 -11.90 -32.91
CA SER A 555 29.13 -12.63 -32.90
C SER A 555 28.50 -12.77 -34.29
N PRO A 556 27.47 -13.63 -34.45
CA PRO A 556 26.63 -13.65 -35.65
C PRO A 556 25.81 -12.36 -35.81
N GLY A 557 25.36 -12.04 -37.03
CA GLY A 557 24.39 -10.95 -37.25
C GLY A 557 24.94 -9.51 -37.19
N LEU A 558 26.26 -9.36 -37.28
CA LEU A 558 26.97 -8.06 -37.29
C LEU A 558 26.87 -7.31 -38.62
N GLY A 559 26.43 -7.97 -39.69
CA GLY A 559 26.49 -7.46 -41.06
C GLY A 559 27.82 -7.69 -41.78
N LYS A 560 28.57 -8.74 -41.43
CA LYS A 560 29.83 -9.12 -42.12
C LYS A 560 29.62 -9.37 -43.61
N SER A 561 28.65 -10.19 -43.97
CA SER A 561 28.30 -10.48 -45.36
C SER A 561 27.85 -9.23 -46.12
N PHE A 562 27.10 -8.34 -45.46
CA PHE A 562 26.74 -7.02 -46.01
C PHE A 562 27.96 -6.15 -46.30
N VAL A 563 28.90 -6.01 -45.36
CA VAL A 563 30.13 -5.24 -45.59
C VAL A 563 31.00 -5.89 -46.65
N SER A 564 31.13 -7.23 -46.63
CA SER A 564 31.94 -8.00 -47.59
C SER A 564 31.48 -7.77 -49.03
N ILE A 565 30.18 -7.95 -49.30
CA ILE A 565 29.66 -7.84 -50.67
C ILE A 565 29.66 -6.39 -51.18
N ASN A 566 29.30 -5.43 -50.33
CA ASN A 566 29.27 -4.03 -50.74
C ASN A 566 30.67 -3.42 -50.88
N LEU A 567 31.62 -3.80 -50.02
CA LEU A 567 33.01 -3.41 -50.18
C LEU A 567 33.59 -3.96 -51.48
N ALA A 568 33.29 -5.23 -51.80
CA ALA A 568 33.72 -5.83 -53.04
C ALA A 568 33.14 -5.14 -54.28
N ALA A 569 31.86 -4.78 -54.24
CA ALA A 569 31.23 -3.99 -55.30
C ALA A 569 31.87 -2.59 -55.44
N VAL A 570 32.20 -1.93 -54.33
CA VAL A 570 32.89 -0.62 -54.33
C VAL A 570 34.32 -0.71 -54.88
N LEU A 571 35.02 -1.82 -54.63
CA LEU A 571 36.34 -2.10 -55.19
C LEU A 571 36.25 -2.43 -56.70
N ALA A 572 35.32 -3.28 -57.11
CA ALA A 572 35.10 -3.64 -58.51
C ALA A 572 34.72 -2.41 -59.37
N ALA A 573 33.86 -1.53 -58.85
CA ALA A 573 33.50 -0.28 -59.50
C ALA A 573 34.69 0.68 -59.75
N SER A 574 35.85 0.44 -59.12
CA SER A 574 37.09 1.21 -59.35
C SER A 574 37.99 0.63 -60.45
N GLY A 575 37.50 -0.32 -61.24
CA GLY A 575 38.28 -0.93 -62.33
C GLY A 575 39.15 -2.12 -61.88
N LYS A 576 38.95 -2.61 -60.64
CA LYS A 576 39.78 -3.65 -60.02
C LYS A 576 39.12 -5.01 -60.14
N ARG A 577 39.91 -6.05 -60.40
CA ARG A 577 39.42 -7.44 -60.41
C ARG A 577 39.29 -7.93 -58.98
N VAL A 578 38.08 -8.22 -58.54
CA VAL A 578 37.78 -8.60 -57.15
C VAL A 578 37.12 -9.96 -57.11
N VAL A 579 37.61 -10.84 -56.23
CA VAL A 579 36.91 -12.08 -55.89
C VAL A 579 36.46 -12.04 -54.44
N VAL A 580 35.21 -12.46 -54.19
CA VAL A 580 34.66 -12.63 -52.83
C VAL A 580 34.43 -14.10 -52.57
N ILE A 581 34.91 -14.59 -51.45
CA ILE A 581 34.80 -15.98 -51.02
C ILE A 581 33.89 -16.05 -49.80
N ASP A 582 32.79 -16.79 -49.90
CA ASP A 582 31.94 -17.14 -48.77
C ASP A 582 32.55 -18.33 -48.03
N ALA A 583 33.44 -18.05 -47.07
CA ALA A 583 34.10 -19.08 -46.27
C ALA A 583 33.35 -19.44 -44.98
N ASP A 584 32.17 -18.86 -44.74
CA ASP A 584 31.24 -19.34 -43.72
C ASP A 584 30.49 -20.57 -44.23
N MET A 585 31.18 -21.71 -44.32
CA MET A 585 30.56 -22.96 -44.78
C MET A 585 29.46 -23.49 -43.84
N ARG A 586 29.18 -22.81 -42.71
CA ARG A 586 28.15 -23.19 -41.74
C ARG A 586 26.83 -22.47 -42.02
N ARG A 587 26.88 -21.15 -42.23
CA ARG A 587 25.69 -20.30 -42.41
C ARG A 587 25.85 -19.24 -43.51
N GLY A 588 26.78 -19.44 -44.44
CA GLY A 588 27.08 -18.55 -45.55
C GLY A 588 25.87 -18.33 -46.47
N HIS A 589 25.69 -17.08 -46.86
CA HIS A 589 24.52 -16.56 -47.58
C HIS A 589 24.91 -15.44 -48.57
N LEU A 590 26.17 -15.38 -49.02
CA LEU A 590 26.57 -14.38 -50.01
C LEU A 590 25.92 -14.61 -51.39
N HIS A 591 25.66 -15.86 -51.75
CA HIS A 591 24.91 -16.21 -52.96
C HIS A 591 23.51 -15.59 -53.00
N ASP A 592 22.83 -15.46 -51.83
CA ASP A 592 21.52 -14.83 -51.72
C ASP A 592 21.57 -13.34 -52.08
N TYR A 593 22.65 -12.62 -51.70
CA TYR A 593 22.81 -11.19 -52.03
C TYR A 593 22.93 -10.94 -53.54
N LEU A 594 23.50 -11.92 -54.25
CA LEU A 594 23.75 -11.89 -55.69
C LEU A 594 22.68 -12.62 -56.50
N LYS A 595 21.68 -13.23 -55.83
CA LYS A 595 20.62 -14.06 -56.44
C LYS A 595 21.17 -15.13 -57.39
N CYS A 596 22.30 -15.73 -57.02
CA CYS A 596 22.88 -16.85 -57.74
C CYS A 596 22.61 -18.16 -56.98
N ASP A 597 22.50 -19.26 -57.73
CA ASP A 597 22.41 -20.58 -57.11
C ASP A 597 23.72 -20.89 -56.38
N ARG A 598 23.61 -21.54 -55.21
CA ARG A 598 24.79 -21.89 -54.42
C ARG A 598 25.77 -22.77 -55.20
N GLY A 599 25.26 -23.65 -56.08
CA GLY A 599 26.06 -24.44 -57.01
C GLY A 599 27.20 -25.24 -56.36
N GLN A 600 28.21 -25.60 -57.16
CA GLN A 600 29.50 -26.06 -56.65
C GLN A 600 30.30 -24.84 -56.15
N GLY A 601 30.96 -24.97 -55.00
CA GLY A 601 31.67 -23.85 -54.38
C GLY A 601 32.92 -24.26 -53.61
N LEU A 602 33.28 -23.45 -52.62
CA LEU A 602 34.54 -23.59 -51.87
C LEU A 602 34.72 -24.98 -51.24
N SER A 603 33.66 -25.51 -50.63
CA SER A 603 33.67 -26.85 -50.03
C SER A 603 33.93 -27.95 -51.05
N ASP A 604 33.24 -27.92 -52.20
CA ASP A 604 33.35 -28.93 -53.26
C ASP A 604 34.77 -28.93 -53.88
N TYR A 605 35.39 -27.76 -54.04
CA TYR A 605 36.79 -27.63 -54.47
C TYR A 605 37.78 -28.19 -53.44
N CYS A 606 37.61 -27.86 -52.16
CA CYS A 606 38.47 -28.37 -51.10
C CYS A 606 38.42 -29.90 -50.98
N VAL A 607 37.26 -30.51 -51.22
CA VAL A 607 37.08 -31.97 -51.27
C VAL A 607 37.62 -32.57 -52.59
N GLY A 608 37.77 -31.76 -53.64
CA GLY A 608 38.29 -32.17 -54.94
C GLY A 608 37.24 -32.63 -55.94
N GLN A 609 35.99 -32.24 -55.74
CA GLN A 609 34.85 -32.60 -56.59
C GLN A 609 34.59 -31.57 -57.71
N ALA A 610 35.22 -30.40 -57.65
CA ALA A 610 35.09 -29.31 -58.62
C ALA A 610 36.48 -28.77 -59.02
N ALA A 611 36.64 -28.32 -60.26
CA ALA A 611 37.84 -27.58 -60.69
C ALA A 611 37.74 -26.10 -60.31
N LEU A 612 38.85 -25.35 -60.47
CA LEU A 612 38.87 -23.92 -60.14
C LEU A 612 37.90 -23.12 -61.00
N ASP A 613 37.83 -23.39 -62.30
CA ASP A 613 36.98 -22.63 -63.22
C ASP A 613 35.49 -22.89 -62.97
N ASP A 614 35.14 -24.04 -62.38
CA ASP A 614 33.75 -24.43 -62.08
C ASP A 614 33.17 -23.68 -60.87
N ILE A 615 34.03 -23.20 -59.96
CA ILE A 615 33.62 -22.51 -58.72
C ILE A 615 33.64 -20.98 -58.83
N LEU A 616 34.14 -20.43 -59.95
CA LEU A 616 34.24 -18.99 -60.20
C LEU A 616 32.94 -18.47 -60.82
N LEU A 617 32.00 -18.05 -59.98
CA LEU A 617 30.71 -17.52 -60.41
C LEU A 617 30.85 -16.04 -60.80
N GLN A 618 30.65 -15.72 -62.08
CA GLN A 618 30.59 -14.34 -62.54
C GLN A 618 29.31 -13.67 -62.05
N THR A 619 29.43 -12.46 -61.51
CA THR A 619 28.28 -11.73 -60.94
C THR A 619 27.70 -10.74 -61.95
N THR A 620 26.55 -10.15 -61.61
CA THR A 620 25.95 -9.05 -62.39
C THR A 620 26.77 -7.76 -62.38
N GLN A 621 27.78 -7.66 -61.51
CA GLN A 621 28.71 -6.54 -61.41
C GLN A 621 29.98 -6.88 -62.20
N GLU A 622 30.36 -6.02 -63.14
CA GLU A 622 31.60 -6.19 -63.89
C GLU A 622 32.80 -6.23 -62.93
N GLN A 623 33.76 -7.11 -63.23
CA GLN A 623 35.00 -7.32 -62.46
C GLN A 623 34.80 -7.84 -61.02
N LEU A 624 33.61 -8.31 -60.67
CA LEU A 624 33.32 -8.97 -59.41
C LEU A 624 32.99 -10.45 -59.64
N THR A 625 33.78 -11.34 -59.04
CA THR A 625 33.59 -12.79 -59.06
C THR A 625 33.24 -13.29 -57.66
N LEU A 626 32.31 -14.25 -57.56
CA LEU A 626 31.92 -14.89 -56.30
C LEU A 626 32.40 -16.35 -56.29
N ILE A 627 32.93 -16.78 -55.14
CA ILE A 627 33.04 -18.19 -54.77
C ILE A 627 32.05 -18.42 -53.63
N SER A 628 31.02 -19.22 -53.88
CA SER A 628 30.01 -19.57 -52.87
C SER A 628 30.58 -20.58 -51.85
N THR A 629 29.82 -20.87 -50.81
CA THR A 629 30.17 -21.93 -49.85
C THR A 629 30.17 -23.33 -50.47
N GLY A 630 29.39 -23.56 -51.53
CA GLY A 630 29.10 -24.89 -52.07
C GLY A 630 28.25 -25.75 -51.15
N THR A 631 28.39 -27.07 -51.25
CA THR A 631 27.67 -28.04 -50.39
C THR A 631 28.13 -27.92 -48.94
N ILE A 632 27.21 -27.70 -47.97
CA ILE A 632 27.58 -27.56 -46.55
C ILE A 632 28.28 -28.84 -46.06
N PRO A 633 29.58 -28.77 -45.71
CA PRO A 633 30.33 -29.96 -45.32
C PRO A 633 30.15 -30.28 -43.83
N PRO A 634 30.29 -31.56 -43.42
CA PRO A 634 30.24 -31.93 -42.01
C PRO A 634 31.43 -31.36 -41.21
N ASN A 635 32.60 -31.19 -41.84
CA ASN A 635 33.85 -30.77 -41.20
C ASN A 635 34.47 -29.50 -41.85
N PRO A 636 33.87 -28.29 -41.70
CA PRO A 636 34.38 -27.06 -42.32
C PRO A 636 35.84 -26.70 -41.98
N ALA A 637 36.22 -26.84 -40.71
CA ALA A 637 37.55 -26.42 -40.23
C ALA A 637 38.69 -27.25 -40.84
N GLU A 638 38.48 -28.56 -41.02
CA GLU A 638 39.46 -29.47 -41.62
C GLU A 638 39.69 -29.14 -43.09
N LEU A 639 38.63 -28.81 -43.83
CA LEU A 639 38.72 -28.38 -45.23
C LEU A 639 39.50 -27.07 -45.38
N LEU A 640 39.29 -26.12 -44.46
CA LEU A 640 40.01 -24.84 -44.43
C LEU A 640 41.48 -24.97 -44.02
N MET A 641 41.87 -26.05 -43.32
CA MET A 641 43.27 -26.36 -43.01
C MET A 641 43.98 -27.10 -44.16
N SER A 642 43.25 -27.57 -45.18
CA SER A 642 43.84 -28.33 -46.27
C SER A 642 44.84 -27.51 -47.11
N GLN A 643 45.83 -28.19 -47.68
CA GLN A 643 46.78 -27.57 -48.62
C GLN A 643 46.07 -27.00 -49.86
N ARG A 644 44.99 -27.66 -50.31
CA ARG A 644 44.20 -27.18 -51.47
C ARG A 644 43.59 -25.81 -51.24
N PHE A 645 43.14 -25.50 -50.02
CA PHE A 645 42.63 -24.17 -49.68
C PHE A 645 43.74 -23.12 -49.73
N ALA A 646 44.95 -23.43 -49.24
CA ALA A 646 46.10 -22.55 -49.35
C ALA A 646 46.50 -22.30 -50.82
N ASP A 647 46.54 -23.36 -51.62
CA ASP A 647 46.88 -23.28 -53.05
C ASP A 647 45.84 -22.46 -53.83
N LEU A 648 44.55 -22.62 -53.51
CA LEU A 648 43.46 -21.80 -54.06
C LEU A 648 43.69 -20.32 -53.78
N LEU A 649 43.94 -19.94 -52.53
CA LEU A 649 44.14 -18.55 -52.15
C LEU A 649 45.38 -17.94 -52.81
N ASN A 650 46.48 -18.69 -52.92
CA ASN A 650 47.68 -18.24 -53.63
C ASN A 650 47.40 -18.02 -55.13
N HIS A 651 46.64 -18.92 -55.76
CA HIS A 651 46.27 -18.78 -57.15
C HIS A 651 45.38 -17.55 -57.38
N LEU A 652 44.33 -17.38 -56.57
CA LEU A 652 43.43 -16.22 -56.63
C LEU A 652 44.17 -14.91 -56.36
N SER A 653 45.12 -14.90 -55.43
CA SER A 653 45.94 -13.73 -55.12
C SER A 653 46.74 -13.23 -56.33
N THR A 654 47.16 -14.13 -57.23
CA THR A 654 47.88 -13.77 -58.47
C THR A 654 46.95 -13.28 -59.60
N GLN A 655 45.71 -13.76 -59.63
CA GLN A 655 44.75 -13.47 -60.71
C GLN A 655 43.88 -12.24 -60.43
N PHE A 656 43.56 -11.98 -59.18
CA PHE A 656 42.69 -10.88 -58.76
C PHE A 656 43.51 -9.81 -58.07
N ASP A 657 43.06 -8.56 -58.15
CA ASP A 657 43.71 -7.43 -57.47
C ASP A 657 43.34 -7.43 -55.98
N TYR A 658 42.15 -7.92 -55.62
CA TYR A 658 41.70 -8.11 -54.23
C TYR A 658 40.97 -9.45 -54.06
N VAL A 659 41.28 -10.15 -52.97
CA VAL A 659 40.59 -11.38 -52.54
C VAL A 659 39.93 -11.12 -51.19
N LEU A 660 38.60 -11.00 -51.14
CA LEU A 660 37.84 -10.79 -49.90
C LEU A 660 37.28 -12.12 -49.39
N ILE A 661 37.45 -12.39 -48.10
CA ILE A 661 36.95 -13.62 -47.47
C ILE A 661 35.97 -13.25 -46.35
N ASP A 662 34.71 -13.62 -46.52
CA ASP A 662 33.70 -13.55 -45.46
C ASP A 662 33.81 -14.81 -44.59
N THR A 663 33.94 -14.62 -43.27
CA THR A 663 34.22 -15.71 -42.34
C THR A 663 33.17 -15.81 -41.24
N PRO A 664 32.99 -16.98 -40.61
CA PRO A 664 32.12 -17.08 -39.45
C PRO A 664 32.71 -16.31 -38.25
N PRO A 665 31.90 -16.03 -37.21
CA PRO A 665 32.35 -15.26 -36.05
C PRO A 665 33.46 -15.96 -35.26
N ILE A 666 34.51 -15.23 -34.88
CA ILE A 666 35.71 -15.77 -34.20
C ILE A 666 35.43 -16.32 -32.79
N LEU A 667 34.41 -15.79 -32.08
CA LEU A 667 34.05 -16.34 -30.78
C LEU A 667 33.20 -17.61 -30.90
N ALA A 668 32.54 -17.82 -32.05
CA ALA A 668 31.68 -18.97 -32.28
C ALA A 668 32.48 -20.20 -32.71
N VAL A 669 33.44 -20.05 -33.63
CA VAL A 669 34.22 -21.15 -34.22
C VAL A 669 35.64 -20.72 -34.58
N THR A 670 36.53 -21.68 -34.80
CA THR A 670 37.96 -21.44 -35.08
C THR A 670 38.27 -21.12 -36.54
N ASP A 671 37.31 -21.28 -37.44
CA ASP A 671 37.48 -21.16 -38.89
C ASP A 671 38.14 -19.82 -39.31
N ALA A 672 37.76 -18.70 -38.69
CA ALA A 672 38.37 -17.39 -38.95
C ALA A 672 39.85 -17.30 -38.53
N ALA A 673 40.26 -17.99 -37.45
CA ALA A 673 41.67 -18.03 -37.08
C ALA A 673 42.52 -18.82 -38.09
N ILE A 674 41.94 -19.87 -38.69
CA ILE A 674 42.59 -20.70 -39.70
C ILE A 674 42.78 -19.90 -41.00
N ILE A 675 41.69 -19.30 -41.48
CA ILE A 675 41.69 -18.46 -42.70
C ILE A 675 42.64 -17.27 -42.55
N GLY A 676 42.64 -16.64 -41.37
CA GLY A 676 43.44 -15.45 -41.09
C GLY A 676 44.95 -15.66 -41.23
N ARG A 677 45.45 -16.89 -41.05
CA ARG A 677 46.87 -17.21 -41.26
C ARG A 677 47.30 -16.98 -42.71
N GLN A 678 46.38 -17.16 -43.67
CA GLN A 678 46.63 -16.92 -45.09
C GLN A 678 46.31 -15.48 -45.51
N ALA A 679 45.46 -14.77 -44.76
CA ALA A 679 45.10 -13.38 -45.06
C ALA A 679 46.20 -12.38 -44.72
N GLY A 680 46.44 -11.40 -45.58
CA GLY A 680 47.41 -10.31 -45.39
C GLY A 680 46.87 -9.14 -44.60
N CYS A 681 45.55 -8.93 -44.63
CA CYS A 681 44.86 -7.92 -43.83
C CYS A 681 43.62 -8.54 -43.18
N THR A 682 43.52 -8.48 -41.85
CA THR A 682 42.36 -8.94 -41.10
C THR A 682 41.64 -7.75 -40.47
N LEU A 683 40.33 -7.66 -40.71
CA LEU A 683 39.48 -6.63 -40.11
C LEU A 683 38.42 -7.25 -39.21
N LEU A 684 38.23 -6.64 -38.04
CA LEU A 684 37.20 -7.03 -37.08
C LEU A 684 35.99 -6.09 -37.17
N LEU A 685 34.84 -6.63 -37.58
CA LEU A 685 33.56 -5.92 -37.54
C LEU A 685 32.99 -5.89 -36.12
N ILE A 686 32.56 -4.70 -35.70
CA ILE A 686 31.98 -4.44 -34.38
C ILE A 686 30.63 -3.79 -34.61
N LYS A 687 29.56 -4.33 -34.02
CA LYS A 687 28.24 -3.72 -34.08
C LYS A 687 28.04 -2.77 -32.90
N ALA A 688 27.70 -1.51 -33.21
CA ALA A 688 27.40 -0.51 -32.19
C ALA A 688 26.24 -0.95 -31.29
N GLY A 689 26.38 -0.78 -29.98
CA GLY A 689 25.36 -1.11 -28.99
C GLY A 689 25.20 -2.59 -28.66
N GLU A 690 26.09 -3.47 -29.13
CA GLU A 690 25.98 -4.91 -28.89
C GLU A 690 27.15 -5.57 -28.14
N HIS A 691 28.40 -5.12 -28.31
CA HIS A 691 29.57 -5.83 -27.76
C HIS A 691 30.16 -5.18 -26.51
N SER A 692 30.40 -5.99 -25.48
CA SER A 692 31.19 -5.57 -24.32
C SER A 692 32.68 -5.49 -24.67
N ALA A 693 33.43 -4.72 -23.89
CA ALA A 693 34.89 -4.61 -24.01
C ALA A 693 35.57 -5.99 -23.94
N SER A 694 35.10 -6.84 -23.03
CA SER A 694 35.59 -8.22 -22.87
C SER A 694 35.42 -9.07 -24.13
N MET A 695 34.26 -9.03 -24.80
CA MET A 695 34.04 -9.81 -26.03
C MET A 695 34.99 -9.39 -27.16
N LEU A 696 35.29 -8.08 -27.26
CA LEU A 696 36.21 -7.54 -28.25
C LEU A 696 37.66 -7.95 -27.95
N GLN A 697 38.08 -7.86 -26.70
CA GLN A 697 39.40 -8.34 -26.25
C GLN A 697 39.58 -9.84 -26.50
N ASP A 698 38.58 -10.65 -26.17
CA ASP A 698 38.61 -12.10 -26.41
C ASP A 698 38.71 -12.42 -27.91
N SER A 699 38.03 -11.65 -28.75
CA SER A 699 38.08 -11.81 -30.22
C SER A 699 39.48 -11.52 -30.75
N ALA A 700 40.09 -10.41 -30.32
CA ALA A 700 41.45 -10.05 -30.70
C ALA A 700 42.48 -11.05 -30.15
N ALA A 701 42.31 -11.53 -28.91
CA ALA A 701 43.16 -12.55 -28.31
C ALA A 701 43.09 -13.87 -29.08
N ARG A 702 41.91 -14.31 -29.51
CA ARG A 702 41.76 -15.54 -30.32
C ARG A 702 42.43 -15.42 -31.68
N LEU A 703 42.31 -14.28 -32.36
CA LEU A 703 43.02 -14.03 -33.62
C LEU A 703 44.53 -14.08 -33.42
N ARG A 704 45.04 -13.37 -32.40
CA ARG A 704 46.46 -13.32 -32.06
C ARG A 704 47.02 -14.70 -31.70
N ASN A 705 46.29 -15.48 -30.89
CA ASN A 705 46.68 -16.85 -30.53
C ASN A 705 46.68 -17.79 -31.75
N GLY A 706 45.85 -17.51 -32.76
CA GLY A 706 45.87 -18.20 -34.05
C GLY A 706 47.01 -17.78 -34.98
N GLY A 707 47.87 -16.84 -34.57
CA GLY A 707 48.92 -16.26 -35.41
C GLY A 707 48.39 -15.30 -36.48
N VAL A 708 47.25 -14.66 -36.22
CA VAL A 708 46.60 -13.71 -37.13
C VAL A 708 46.76 -12.30 -36.61
N ASP A 709 47.39 -11.44 -37.41
CA ASP A 709 47.52 -10.01 -37.10
C ASP A 709 46.24 -9.26 -37.46
N LEU A 710 45.57 -8.74 -36.43
CA LEU A 710 44.44 -7.82 -36.60
C LEU A 710 44.97 -6.46 -37.05
N ARG A 711 44.59 -6.00 -38.25
CA ARG A 711 45.06 -4.72 -38.82
C ARG A 711 44.14 -3.55 -38.48
N GLY A 712 42.85 -3.78 -38.28
CA GLY A 712 41.92 -2.72 -37.89
C GLY A 712 40.53 -3.21 -37.59
N THR A 713 39.67 -2.28 -37.17
CA THR A 713 38.26 -2.54 -36.88
C THR A 713 37.33 -1.77 -37.81
N ILE A 714 36.10 -2.26 -37.95
CA ILE A 714 35.02 -1.58 -38.66
C ILE A 714 33.82 -1.51 -37.73
N PHE A 715 33.38 -0.31 -37.39
CA PHE A 715 32.14 -0.11 -36.64
C PHE A 715 30.96 -0.15 -37.60
N ASN A 716 29.98 -1.02 -37.36
CA ASN A 716 28.81 -1.19 -38.21
C ASN A 716 27.51 -0.89 -37.46
N GLN A 717 26.49 -0.45 -38.20
CA GLN A 717 25.16 -0.09 -37.71
C GLN A 717 25.13 1.07 -36.71
N VAL A 718 26.03 2.03 -36.88
CA VAL A 718 26.07 3.23 -36.02
C VAL A 718 24.84 4.12 -36.27
N GLY A 719 24.31 4.76 -35.23
CA GLY A 719 23.13 5.64 -35.35
C GLY A 719 21.79 4.90 -35.38
N ARG A 720 21.76 3.61 -35.05
CA ARG A 720 20.50 2.87 -34.86
C ARG A 720 19.78 3.40 -33.60
N LYS A 721 18.49 3.74 -33.72
CA LYS A 721 17.64 4.18 -32.58
C LYS A 721 17.87 3.27 -31.36
N GLY A 722 18.39 3.81 -30.26
CA GLY A 722 18.72 3.08 -29.03
C GLY A 722 20.22 2.94 -28.70
N THR A 723 21.14 3.46 -29.52
CA THR A 723 22.57 3.57 -29.18
C THR A 723 22.88 5.02 -28.80
N GLY A 724 23.09 5.29 -27.51
CA GLY A 724 23.10 6.62 -26.86
C GLY A 724 24.21 7.61 -27.21
N TYR A 725 24.74 7.64 -28.44
CA TYR A 725 25.83 8.55 -28.82
C TYR A 725 25.72 9.12 -30.25
N ALA A 726 24.51 9.16 -30.82
CA ALA A 726 24.32 9.53 -32.22
C ALA A 726 23.98 11.02 -32.49
N ALA A 727 23.80 11.86 -31.47
CA ALA A 727 23.26 13.21 -31.70
C ALA A 727 24.33 14.31 -31.95
N HIS A 728 25.55 14.22 -31.39
CA HIS A 728 26.40 15.40 -31.30
C HIS A 728 27.71 15.41 -32.12
N HIS A 729 28.21 14.26 -32.62
CA HIS A 729 29.51 14.24 -33.34
C HIS A 729 29.49 13.86 -34.82
N TYR A 730 28.44 13.23 -35.31
CA TYR A 730 28.34 12.86 -36.74
C TYR A 730 27.28 13.66 -37.53
N GLY A 731 26.70 14.70 -36.91
CA GLY A 731 25.69 15.57 -37.52
C GLY A 731 26.21 16.64 -38.50
N TYR A 732 27.51 16.67 -38.80
CA TYR A 732 28.14 17.64 -39.70
C TYR A 732 28.86 17.01 -40.89
N THR A 733 28.33 15.92 -41.46
CA THR A 733 28.78 15.48 -42.79
C THR A 733 27.87 16.10 -43.85
N TYR A 734 28.41 17.12 -44.53
CA TYR A 734 27.76 17.83 -45.63
C TYR A 734 27.20 16.86 -46.67
N ASP A 735 25.89 16.91 -46.89
CA ASP A 735 25.20 16.29 -48.02
C ASP A 735 25.67 16.96 -49.33
N TYR A 736 26.77 16.47 -49.92
CA TYR A 736 27.26 16.92 -51.22
C TYR A 736 26.45 16.25 -52.33
N ARG A 737 25.16 16.57 -52.42
CA ARG A 737 24.37 16.26 -53.62
C ARG A 737 24.87 17.14 -54.76
N SER A 738 25.54 16.53 -55.74
CA SER A 738 25.85 17.20 -57.00
C SER A 738 24.55 17.48 -57.75
N HIS A 739 24.08 18.73 -57.72
CA HIS A 739 23.03 19.20 -58.62
C HIS A 739 23.58 19.24 -60.05
N ALA A 740 23.17 18.29 -60.89
CA ALA A 740 23.28 18.45 -62.34
C ALA A 740 22.34 19.60 -62.74
N LYS A 741 22.90 20.72 -63.23
CA LYS A 741 22.13 21.75 -63.92
C LYS A 741 21.63 21.14 -65.24
N THR A 742 20.32 21.12 -65.40
CA THR A 742 19.59 20.92 -66.67
C THR A 742 20.07 21.87 -67.75
#